data_AF-A0AA96UYG2-F1
#
_entry.id   AF-A0AA96UYG2-F1
#
_cell.length_a   1.000
_cell.length_b   1.000
_cell.length_c   1.000
_cell.angle_alpha   90.00
_cell.angle_beta   90.00
_cell.angle_gamma   90.00
#
_symmetry.space_group_name_H-M   'P 1'
#
loop_
_entity.id
_entity.type
_entity.pdbx_description
1 polymer ?
#
loop_
_entity_poly.entity_id
_entity_poly.type
_entity_poly.pdbx_seq_one_letter_code
_entity_poly.pdbx_strand_id
1 'polypeptide(L)'
;MTIVLGIEGTAWNLSAAIVCEEDVIVDVTHTYKPVSGGIHPREAAQHHAAYIGETIEELFKLFEEKGYSKSDIDVVAFSKGPGLGPCLRIVGTAARMVSIMLNKPLVGVNHCVAHIEVGLWKTEATDPITLYVSGANSQVLAYEENEPGTGAYRVFGETLDIGLGNSLDKFARSAGLPHPGGPLVEKYAANADEYIDLPYTVKGMDFFFSGLSTAAARILKENKAKRNDENKNQNENGKQNENGKQNENENQNENENQNENENQNENGKQNENGKQNENDKNEIDEKLLSNVCYSYQETAFAMAVEVTERALAHTGKNEVLLAGGVGANSRIREMLEQMCAARGAKFYVPEKKFMGDNGAMIAYTGLLMFKAGDTLTVKESFVDAGFRPDEVSVTWKPPKIVDREEEIKKMQNGAEAVVHTEIKNYGFEKEFDIAFDETKEMVVKERIQKNYRLPQIDSKLRKERTRTEVRMLTEARRCGIPAPIIYGVEEYSVKMERIQGTPLKFAIDENSIENDENKENYEDKKNNKNKEKYEKTAIAVGEMIGKLHANNIIHGDLTTSNMIYGADSKLYLIDFGLSFSENSTEAKGVDIHVLFQTYDSSHKNPERLKELFEEGYRKTYKDADAILKRAEEIKMRGRYIEGK
;
A
#
# COMPACT_ATOMS: atom_id res chain seq x y z
N MET A 1 -37.04 7.40 -6.11
CA MET A 1 -36.20 6.23 -5.84
C MET A 1 -35.65 5.81 -7.17
N THR A 2 -34.32 5.78 -7.28
CA THR A 2 -33.60 5.43 -8.50
C THR A 2 -33.14 3.99 -8.34
N ILE A 3 -33.47 3.12 -9.29
CA ILE A 3 -33.11 1.70 -9.21
C ILE A 3 -32.03 1.38 -10.24
N VAL A 4 -30.92 0.81 -9.77
CA VAL A 4 -29.74 0.56 -10.60
C VAL A 4 -29.37 -0.91 -10.57
N LEU A 5 -29.16 -1.50 -11.75
CA LEU A 5 -28.55 -2.82 -11.91
C LEU A 5 -27.05 -2.65 -12.11
N GLY A 6 -26.23 -3.23 -11.23
CA GLY A 6 -24.76 -3.26 -11.35
C GLY A 6 -24.24 -4.66 -11.66
N ILE A 7 -23.24 -4.75 -12.54
CA ILE A 7 -22.53 -6.00 -12.87
C ILE A 7 -21.03 -5.86 -12.56
N GLU A 8 -20.53 -6.71 -11.69
CA GLU A 8 -19.12 -6.85 -11.29
C GLU A 8 -18.53 -8.15 -11.86
N GLY A 9 -17.31 -8.08 -12.38
CA GLY A 9 -16.53 -9.22 -12.84
C GLY A 9 -15.16 -8.80 -13.35
N THR A 10 -14.44 -8.04 -12.52
CA THR A 10 -13.06 -7.59 -12.80
C THR A 10 -12.04 -8.72 -12.63
N ALA A 11 -12.33 -9.72 -11.80
CA ALA A 11 -11.39 -10.77 -11.42
C ALA A 11 -12.02 -12.18 -11.37
N TRP A 12 -12.13 -12.76 -10.17
CA TRP A 12 -12.62 -14.12 -9.94
C TRP A 12 -14.10 -14.17 -9.58
N ASN A 13 -14.64 -13.09 -9.02
CA ASN A 13 -16.03 -13.05 -8.60
C ASN A 13 -16.88 -12.42 -9.70
N LEU A 14 -17.85 -13.17 -10.23
CA LEU A 14 -18.90 -12.64 -11.08
C LEU A 14 -20.10 -12.35 -10.19
N SER A 15 -20.57 -11.11 -10.15
CA SER A 15 -21.67 -10.71 -9.28
C SER A 15 -22.54 -9.66 -9.97
N ALA A 16 -23.84 -9.75 -9.78
CA ALA A 16 -24.77 -8.72 -10.22
C ALA A 16 -25.74 -8.38 -9.08
N ALA A 17 -26.12 -7.11 -8.97
CA ALA A 17 -27.04 -6.66 -7.94
C ALA A 17 -27.95 -5.57 -8.47
N ILE A 18 -29.12 -5.43 -7.84
CA ILE A 18 -30.03 -4.30 -8.05
C ILE A 18 -30.15 -3.56 -6.72
N VAL A 19 -29.89 -2.25 -6.73
CA VAL A 19 -29.89 -1.40 -5.54
C VAL A 19 -30.76 -0.17 -5.74
N CYS A 20 -31.18 0.42 -4.63
CA CYS A 20 -31.70 1.78 -4.57
C CYS A 20 -30.82 2.65 -3.66
N GLU A 21 -31.26 3.87 -3.37
CA GLU A 21 -30.55 4.78 -2.46
C GLU A 21 -30.34 4.21 -1.05
N GLU A 22 -31.32 3.44 -0.56
CA GLU A 22 -31.35 2.97 0.82
C GLU A 22 -30.67 1.60 1.00
N ASP A 23 -30.94 0.64 0.11
CA ASP A 23 -30.43 -0.71 0.29
C ASP A 23 -30.24 -1.52 -1.00
N VAL A 24 -29.64 -2.71 -0.84
CA VAL A 24 -29.59 -3.74 -1.86
C VAL A 24 -30.95 -4.43 -1.94
N ILE A 25 -31.59 -4.40 -3.11
CA ILE A 25 -32.89 -5.06 -3.33
C ILE A 25 -32.68 -6.55 -3.52
N VAL A 26 -31.76 -6.91 -4.42
CA VAL A 26 -31.34 -8.29 -4.73
C VAL A 26 -29.89 -8.32 -5.18
N ASP A 27 -29.20 -9.42 -4.93
CA ASP A 27 -27.86 -9.71 -5.44
C ASP A 27 -27.71 -11.20 -5.76
N VAL A 28 -26.90 -11.50 -6.78
CA VAL A 28 -26.56 -12.86 -7.22
C VAL A 28 -25.06 -12.91 -7.48
N THR A 29 -24.40 -13.97 -7.03
CA THR A 29 -22.94 -14.11 -7.13
C THR A 29 -22.53 -15.52 -7.53
N HIS A 30 -21.73 -15.62 -8.59
CA HIS A 30 -21.02 -16.81 -9.02
C HIS A 30 -19.50 -16.62 -8.90
N THR A 31 -18.91 -17.36 -7.97
CA THR A 31 -17.48 -17.30 -7.65
C THR A 31 -16.69 -18.35 -8.42
N TYR A 32 -15.70 -17.95 -9.21
CA TYR A 32 -14.71 -18.88 -9.77
C TYR A 32 -13.75 -19.35 -8.66
N LYS A 33 -13.59 -20.68 -8.54
CA LYS A 33 -12.63 -21.32 -7.63
C LYS A 33 -11.59 -22.08 -8.46
N PRO A 34 -10.31 -21.66 -8.48
CA PRO A 34 -9.29 -22.38 -9.22
C PRO A 34 -9.07 -23.78 -8.64
N VAL A 35 -8.88 -24.78 -9.51
CA VAL A 35 -8.61 -26.17 -9.09
C VAL A 35 -7.24 -26.27 -8.40
N SER A 36 -6.27 -25.51 -8.88
CA SER A 36 -4.94 -25.41 -8.28
C SER A 36 -4.28 -24.07 -8.63
N GLY A 37 -3.40 -23.58 -7.77
CA GLY A 37 -2.65 -22.34 -8.04
C GLY A 37 -3.45 -21.06 -7.79
N GLY A 38 -3.11 -20.00 -8.55
CA GLY A 38 -3.80 -18.71 -8.48
C GLY A 38 -4.88 -18.59 -9.57
N ILE A 39 -5.50 -17.41 -9.64
CA ILE A 39 -6.52 -17.11 -10.66
C ILE A 39 -5.86 -17.04 -12.04
N HIS A 40 -6.27 -17.89 -12.97
CA HIS A 40 -5.82 -17.84 -14.35
C HIS A 40 -6.78 -16.98 -15.20
N PRO A 41 -6.34 -15.90 -15.86
CA PRO A 41 -7.24 -14.96 -16.53
C PRO A 41 -8.18 -15.59 -17.56
N ARG A 42 -7.68 -16.58 -18.32
CA ARG A 42 -8.49 -17.31 -19.30
C ARG A 42 -9.59 -18.16 -18.65
N GLU A 43 -9.30 -18.80 -17.53
CA GLU A 43 -10.26 -19.69 -16.85
C GLU A 43 -11.34 -18.88 -16.14
N ALA A 44 -10.95 -17.79 -15.48
CA ALA A 44 -11.88 -16.84 -14.88
C ALA A 44 -12.83 -16.26 -15.94
N ALA A 45 -12.31 -15.88 -17.11
CA ALA A 45 -13.14 -15.42 -18.22
C ALA A 45 -14.07 -16.52 -18.78
N GLN A 46 -13.60 -17.76 -18.91
CA GLN A 46 -14.46 -18.88 -19.31
C GLN A 46 -15.60 -19.12 -18.31
N HIS A 47 -15.31 -19.02 -17.01
CA HIS A 47 -16.32 -19.07 -15.96
C HIS A 47 -17.34 -17.93 -16.14
N HIS A 48 -16.89 -16.68 -16.29
CA HIS A 48 -17.80 -15.56 -16.50
C HIS A 48 -18.68 -15.76 -17.75
N ALA A 49 -18.11 -16.21 -18.85
CA ALA A 49 -18.86 -16.48 -20.08
C ALA A 49 -19.92 -17.57 -19.91
N ALA A 50 -19.65 -18.59 -19.09
CA ALA A 50 -20.57 -19.68 -18.81
C ALA A 50 -21.74 -19.26 -17.90
N TYR A 51 -21.49 -18.39 -16.91
CA TYR A 51 -22.45 -18.09 -15.84
C TYR A 51 -23.11 -16.71 -15.93
N ILE A 52 -22.64 -15.78 -16.78
CA ILE A 52 -23.20 -14.42 -16.86
C ILE A 52 -24.68 -14.40 -17.23
N GLY A 53 -25.12 -15.29 -18.12
CA GLY A 53 -26.54 -15.41 -18.51
C GLY A 53 -27.41 -15.88 -17.34
N GLU A 54 -27.00 -16.97 -16.69
CA GLU A 54 -27.68 -17.53 -15.50
C GLU A 54 -27.74 -16.50 -14.36
N THR A 55 -26.64 -15.80 -14.10
CA THR A 55 -26.56 -14.75 -13.06
C THR A 55 -27.58 -13.65 -13.30
N ILE A 56 -27.72 -13.17 -14.53
CA ILE A 56 -28.67 -12.09 -14.87
C ILE A 56 -30.12 -12.59 -14.84
N GLU A 57 -30.37 -13.82 -15.31
CA GLU A 57 -31.70 -14.44 -15.27
C GLU A 57 -32.19 -14.64 -13.83
N GLU A 58 -31.33 -15.18 -12.96
CA GLU A 58 -31.63 -15.35 -11.54
C GLU A 58 -31.83 -14.00 -10.85
N LEU A 59 -31.02 -12.98 -11.16
CA LEU A 59 -31.17 -11.64 -10.60
C LEU A 59 -32.54 -11.05 -10.91
N PHE A 60 -32.99 -11.14 -12.17
CA PHE A 60 -34.31 -10.65 -12.55
C PHE A 60 -35.44 -11.44 -11.92
N LYS A 61 -35.30 -12.76 -11.82
CA LYS A 61 -36.28 -13.60 -11.14
C LYS A 61 -36.45 -13.17 -9.67
N LEU A 62 -35.35 -13.01 -8.94
CA LEU A 62 -35.39 -12.54 -7.55
C LEU A 62 -35.98 -11.13 -7.43
N PHE A 63 -35.69 -10.25 -8.38
CA PHE A 63 -36.24 -8.89 -8.42
C PHE A 63 -37.77 -8.89 -8.62
N GLU A 64 -38.26 -9.74 -9.51
CA GLU A 64 -39.69 -9.96 -9.72
C GLU A 64 -40.37 -10.59 -8.49
N GLU A 65 -39.71 -11.53 -7.80
CA GLU A 65 -40.18 -12.11 -6.53
C GLU A 65 -40.28 -11.07 -5.40
N LYS A 66 -39.48 -10.00 -5.44
CA LYS A 66 -39.57 -8.84 -4.54
C LYS A 66 -40.69 -7.86 -4.92
N GLY A 67 -41.45 -8.13 -5.98
CA GLY A 67 -42.58 -7.33 -6.42
C GLY A 67 -42.24 -6.19 -7.37
N TYR A 68 -41.02 -6.17 -7.93
CA TYR A 68 -40.61 -5.19 -8.92
C TYR A 68 -40.72 -5.73 -10.35
N SER A 69 -40.72 -4.83 -11.31
CA SER A 69 -40.68 -5.13 -12.75
C SER A 69 -39.35 -4.68 -13.35
N LYS A 70 -38.86 -5.38 -14.38
CA LYS A 70 -37.66 -4.97 -15.15
C LYS A 70 -37.72 -3.52 -15.67
N SER A 71 -38.92 -2.99 -15.90
CA SER A 71 -39.15 -1.59 -16.31
C SER A 71 -38.75 -0.56 -15.24
N ASP A 72 -38.72 -0.97 -13.98
CA ASP A 72 -38.42 -0.13 -12.82
C ASP A 72 -36.93 0.17 -12.71
N ILE A 73 -36.07 -0.59 -13.41
CA ILE A 73 -34.63 -0.31 -13.48
C ILE A 73 -34.42 0.95 -14.32
N ASP A 74 -33.74 1.94 -13.77
CA ASP A 74 -33.48 3.23 -14.41
C ASP A 74 -32.18 3.23 -15.23
N VAL A 75 -31.17 2.47 -14.78
CA VAL A 75 -29.82 2.49 -15.35
C VAL A 75 -29.08 1.17 -15.11
N VAL A 76 -28.18 0.84 -16.05
CA VAL A 76 -27.30 -0.33 -15.97
C VAL A 76 -25.86 0.13 -15.77
N ALA A 77 -25.27 -0.24 -14.64
CA ALA A 77 -23.89 0.00 -14.30
C ALA A 77 -23.04 -1.27 -14.49
N PHE A 78 -21.77 -1.11 -14.81
CA PHE A 78 -20.84 -2.23 -14.91
C PHE A 78 -19.43 -1.83 -14.51
N SER A 79 -18.64 -2.79 -14.02
CA SER A 79 -17.23 -2.55 -13.73
C SER A 79 -16.44 -2.36 -15.04
N LYS A 80 -16.07 -1.11 -15.31
CA LYS A 80 -15.31 -0.72 -16.51
C LYS A 80 -13.82 -1.05 -16.36
N GLY A 81 -13.32 -1.02 -15.12
CA GLY A 81 -11.94 -1.30 -14.76
C GLY A 81 -11.55 -0.71 -13.41
N PRO A 82 -10.32 -0.95 -12.92
CA PRO A 82 -9.30 -1.81 -13.52
C PRO A 82 -9.62 -3.29 -13.31
N GLY A 83 -8.92 -4.19 -14.00
CA GLY A 83 -9.16 -5.63 -13.85
C GLY A 83 -8.65 -6.49 -15.01
N LEU A 84 -8.93 -7.79 -14.95
CA LEU A 84 -8.55 -8.75 -15.98
C LEU A 84 -9.29 -8.45 -17.28
N GLY A 85 -8.57 -7.98 -18.29
CA GLY A 85 -9.13 -7.61 -19.60
C GLY A 85 -10.10 -8.64 -20.21
N PRO A 86 -9.80 -9.96 -20.20
CA PRO A 86 -10.72 -10.99 -20.65
C PRO A 86 -12.06 -11.02 -19.88
N CYS A 87 -12.05 -10.88 -18.55
CA CYS A 87 -13.24 -10.86 -17.70
C CYS A 87 -14.05 -9.58 -17.94
N LEU A 88 -13.39 -8.42 -17.94
CA LEU A 88 -14.01 -7.11 -18.18
C LEU A 88 -14.78 -7.11 -19.51
N ARG A 89 -14.21 -7.66 -20.59
CA ARG A 89 -14.88 -7.72 -21.90
C ARG A 89 -16.20 -8.48 -21.86
N ILE A 90 -16.31 -9.54 -21.06
CA ILE A 90 -17.53 -10.32 -20.90
C ILE A 90 -18.57 -9.50 -20.16
N VAL A 91 -18.19 -8.92 -19.01
CA VAL A 91 -19.06 -8.06 -18.18
C VAL A 91 -19.58 -6.86 -18.97
N GLY A 92 -18.70 -6.12 -19.63
CA GLY A 92 -19.09 -4.97 -20.45
C GLY A 92 -20.02 -5.37 -21.61
N THR A 93 -19.86 -6.58 -22.17
CA THR A 93 -20.75 -7.07 -23.24
C THR A 93 -22.14 -7.40 -22.69
N ALA A 94 -22.21 -8.06 -21.54
CA ALA A 94 -23.49 -8.34 -20.88
C ALA A 94 -24.20 -7.05 -20.47
N ALA A 95 -23.49 -6.10 -19.87
CA ALA A 95 -24.04 -4.80 -19.49
C ALA A 95 -24.65 -4.04 -20.68
N ARG A 96 -23.92 -3.97 -21.81
CA ARG A 96 -24.44 -3.38 -23.05
C ARG A 96 -25.71 -4.09 -23.52
N MET A 97 -25.73 -5.42 -23.51
CA MET A 97 -26.90 -6.19 -23.92
C MET A 97 -28.10 -5.91 -23.03
N VAL A 98 -27.93 -5.89 -21.71
CA VAL A 98 -29.00 -5.58 -20.75
C VAL A 98 -29.51 -4.15 -20.93
N SER A 99 -28.62 -3.17 -21.08
CA SER A 99 -29.00 -1.78 -21.36
C SER A 99 -29.84 -1.65 -22.63
N ILE A 100 -29.43 -2.29 -23.73
CA ILE A 100 -30.18 -2.27 -25.00
C ILE A 100 -31.55 -2.95 -24.84
N MET A 101 -31.58 -4.11 -24.16
CA MET A 101 -32.80 -4.87 -23.92
C MET A 101 -33.83 -4.07 -23.10
N LEU A 102 -33.36 -3.36 -22.06
CA LEU A 102 -34.22 -2.55 -21.19
C LEU A 102 -34.48 -1.13 -21.75
N ASN A 103 -33.76 -0.73 -22.80
CA ASN A 103 -33.71 0.65 -23.31
C ASN A 103 -33.38 1.66 -22.19
N LYS A 104 -32.32 1.38 -21.42
CA LYS A 104 -31.86 2.20 -20.27
C LYS A 104 -30.40 2.64 -20.45
N PRO A 105 -29.98 3.80 -19.89
CA PRO A 105 -28.61 4.28 -19.96
C PRO A 105 -27.58 3.30 -19.37
N LEU A 106 -26.32 3.48 -19.79
CA LEU A 106 -25.16 2.78 -19.25
C LEU A 106 -24.31 3.70 -18.38
N VAL A 107 -23.71 3.13 -17.33
CA VAL A 107 -22.67 3.77 -16.53
C VAL A 107 -21.47 2.83 -16.41
N GLY A 108 -20.28 3.33 -16.77
CA GLY A 108 -19.03 2.58 -16.62
C GLY A 108 -18.33 2.99 -15.34
N VAL A 109 -18.33 2.09 -14.35
CA VAL A 109 -17.88 2.38 -12.99
C VAL A 109 -16.42 1.96 -12.81
N ASN A 110 -15.63 2.81 -12.16
CA ASN A 110 -14.30 2.43 -11.68
C ASN A 110 -14.43 1.53 -10.44
N HIS A 111 -13.85 0.35 -10.50
CA HIS A 111 -13.94 -0.67 -9.46
C HIS A 111 -13.30 -0.24 -8.14
N CYS A 112 -12.15 0.45 -8.17
CA CYS A 112 -11.51 0.95 -6.95
C CYS A 112 -12.37 2.01 -6.27
N VAL A 113 -12.91 2.96 -7.04
CA VAL A 113 -13.84 3.98 -6.52
C VAL A 113 -15.09 3.33 -5.95
N ALA A 114 -15.58 2.25 -6.56
CA ALA A 114 -16.76 1.55 -6.07
C ALA A 114 -16.58 0.92 -4.68
N HIS A 115 -15.39 0.37 -4.39
CA HIS A 115 -15.02 -0.10 -3.05
C HIS A 115 -15.05 1.03 -2.01
N ILE A 116 -14.68 2.25 -2.39
CA ILE A 116 -14.72 3.41 -1.49
C ILE A 116 -16.19 3.84 -1.28
N GLU A 117 -16.93 4.07 -2.35
CA GLU A 117 -18.29 4.62 -2.27
C GLU A 117 -19.28 3.67 -1.58
N VAL A 118 -19.16 2.35 -1.77
CA VAL A 118 -19.96 1.38 -1.01
C VAL A 118 -19.60 1.39 0.49
N GLY A 119 -18.34 1.67 0.82
CA GLY A 119 -17.87 1.86 2.19
C GLY A 119 -18.47 3.12 2.82
N LEU A 120 -18.50 4.24 2.08
CA LEU A 120 -19.17 5.46 2.52
C LEU A 120 -20.69 5.27 2.68
N TRP A 121 -21.31 4.48 1.81
CA TRP A 121 -22.74 4.18 1.89
C TRP A 121 -23.12 3.34 3.11
N LYS A 122 -22.25 2.39 3.49
CA LYS A 122 -22.54 1.40 4.52
C LYS A 122 -21.80 1.66 5.83
N THR A 123 -21.25 2.86 6.00
CA THR A 123 -20.64 3.35 7.23
C THR A 123 -21.01 4.82 7.44
N GLU A 124 -20.57 5.42 8.55
CA GLU A 124 -20.77 6.86 8.80
C GLU A 124 -19.59 7.72 8.29
N ALA A 125 -18.65 7.13 7.54
CA ALA A 125 -17.53 7.84 6.96
C ALA A 125 -18.01 8.85 5.92
N THR A 126 -17.42 10.05 5.91
CA THR A 126 -17.81 11.14 5.01
C THR A 126 -16.67 11.58 4.10
N ASP A 127 -15.49 11.81 4.66
CA ASP A 127 -14.28 12.21 3.92
C ASP A 127 -13.02 11.49 4.46
N PRO A 128 -12.96 10.14 4.38
CA PRO A 128 -11.88 9.36 4.96
C PRO A 128 -10.64 9.28 4.06
N ILE A 129 -9.50 8.99 4.69
CA ILE A 129 -8.42 8.25 4.05
C ILE A 129 -8.86 6.80 3.92
N THR A 130 -8.86 6.27 2.70
CA THR A 130 -9.25 4.88 2.46
C THR A 130 -8.02 4.01 2.22
N LEU A 131 -7.77 3.02 3.09
CA LEU A 131 -6.86 1.93 2.79
C LEU A 131 -7.64 0.84 2.04
N TYR A 132 -7.40 0.74 0.73
CA TYR A 132 -7.98 -0.29 -0.12
C TYR A 132 -6.99 -1.44 -0.32
N VAL A 133 -7.26 -2.59 0.29
CA VAL A 133 -6.40 -3.79 0.24
C VAL A 133 -7.20 -5.01 -0.23
N SER A 134 -6.90 -5.48 -1.44
CA SER A 134 -7.50 -6.66 -2.06
C SER A 134 -6.41 -7.66 -2.49
N GLY A 135 -6.80 -8.68 -3.25
CA GLY A 135 -5.85 -9.61 -3.86
C GLY A 135 -4.85 -8.86 -4.74
N ALA A 136 -5.34 -8.01 -5.64
CA ALA A 136 -4.52 -7.30 -6.60
C ALA A 136 -4.10 -5.91 -6.10
N ASN A 137 -5.03 -5.17 -5.48
CA ASN A 137 -4.85 -3.77 -5.14
C ASN A 137 -4.33 -3.58 -3.71
N SER A 138 -3.44 -2.62 -3.53
CA SER A 138 -3.07 -2.11 -2.21
C SER A 138 -2.74 -0.63 -2.38
N GLN A 139 -3.68 0.23 -1.97
CA GLN A 139 -3.66 1.66 -2.23
C GLN A 139 -4.19 2.42 -1.02
N VAL A 140 -3.63 3.60 -0.77
CA VAL A 140 -4.11 4.59 0.20
C VAL A 140 -4.63 5.77 -0.60
N LEU A 141 -5.94 5.99 -0.51
CA LEU A 141 -6.71 6.88 -1.38
C LEU A 141 -7.40 7.96 -0.55
N ALA A 142 -7.56 9.15 -1.10
CA ALA A 142 -8.42 10.17 -0.52
C ALA A 142 -9.08 11.02 -1.59
N TYR A 143 -10.28 11.50 -1.32
CA TYR A 143 -10.95 12.44 -2.21
C TYR A 143 -10.34 13.83 -2.06
N GLU A 144 -9.81 14.35 -3.17
CA GLU A 144 -9.31 15.71 -3.29
C GLU A 144 -10.11 16.47 -4.34
N GLU A 145 -10.51 17.68 -3.96
CA GLU A 145 -11.30 18.57 -4.81
C GLU A 145 -10.36 19.40 -5.68
N ASN A 146 -10.59 19.39 -7.00
CA ASN A 146 -9.80 20.17 -7.95
C ASN A 146 -10.49 21.53 -8.23
N GLU A 147 -11.81 21.50 -8.37
CA GLU A 147 -12.68 22.67 -8.54
C GLU A 147 -13.94 22.50 -7.67
N PRO A 148 -14.63 23.58 -7.25
CA PRO A 148 -15.85 23.48 -6.45
C PRO A 148 -16.86 22.46 -7.01
N GLY A 149 -17.12 21.38 -6.27
CA GLY A 149 -18.05 20.30 -6.62
C GLY A 149 -17.48 19.23 -7.56
N THR A 150 -16.18 19.29 -7.92
CA THR A 150 -15.53 18.27 -8.75
C THR A 150 -14.13 17.91 -8.23
N GLY A 151 -13.82 16.62 -8.24
CA GLY A 151 -12.53 16.15 -7.74
C GLY A 151 -12.18 14.77 -8.26
N ALA A 152 -11.21 14.14 -7.62
CA ALA A 152 -10.84 12.77 -7.90
C ALA A 152 -10.37 12.07 -6.61
N TYR A 153 -10.47 10.74 -6.60
CA TYR A 153 -9.82 9.94 -5.59
C TYR A 153 -8.33 9.80 -5.93
N ARG A 154 -7.50 10.58 -5.25
CA ARG A 154 -6.04 10.60 -5.45
C ARG A 154 -5.39 9.45 -4.70
N VAL A 155 -4.42 8.80 -5.33
CA VAL A 155 -3.57 7.79 -4.71
C VAL A 155 -2.45 8.52 -3.99
N PHE A 156 -2.45 8.44 -2.66
CA PHE A 156 -1.36 8.95 -1.82
C PHE A 156 -0.24 7.92 -1.69
N GLY A 157 -0.58 6.64 -1.68
CA GLY A 157 0.39 5.56 -1.58
C GLY A 157 -0.11 4.29 -2.25
N GLU A 158 0.76 3.54 -2.90
CA GLU A 158 0.39 2.26 -3.51
C GLU A 158 1.50 1.21 -3.42
N THR A 159 1.15 -0.03 -3.76
CA THR A 159 2.18 -1.05 -4.00
C THR A 159 2.82 -0.83 -5.36
N LEU A 160 4.15 -0.86 -5.39
CA LEU A 160 4.92 -0.79 -6.63
C LEU A 160 5.30 -2.17 -7.18
N ASP A 161 4.82 -3.26 -6.55
CA ASP A 161 5.09 -4.63 -6.95
C ASP A 161 3.84 -5.54 -7.00
N ILE A 162 3.37 -6.06 -5.87
CA ILE A 162 2.22 -6.97 -5.80
C ILE A 162 1.27 -6.55 -4.68
N GLY A 163 -0.04 -6.63 -4.91
CA GLY A 163 -1.05 -6.42 -3.86
C GLY A 163 -0.82 -7.29 -2.62
N LEU A 164 -1.14 -6.74 -1.45
CA LEU A 164 -1.00 -7.39 -0.15
C LEU A 164 -1.70 -8.76 -0.10
N GLY A 165 -2.90 -8.87 -0.68
CA GLY A 165 -3.63 -10.15 -0.74
C GLY A 165 -2.92 -11.19 -1.59
N ASN A 166 -2.44 -10.83 -2.79
CA ASN A 166 -1.62 -11.71 -3.63
C ASN A 166 -0.29 -12.06 -2.95
N SER A 167 0.29 -11.13 -2.20
CA SER A 167 1.50 -11.38 -1.42
C SER A 167 1.28 -12.42 -0.32
N LEU A 168 0.16 -12.32 0.42
CA LEU A 168 -0.29 -13.33 1.39
C LEU A 168 -0.52 -14.69 0.71
N ASP A 169 -1.22 -14.72 -0.42
CA ASP A 169 -1.48 -15.96 -1.17
C ASP A 169 -0.18 -16.60 -1.70
N LYS A 170 0.77 -15.79 -2.18
CA LYS A 170 2.07 -16.24 -2.65
C LYS A 170 2.93 -16.82 -1.53
N PHE A 171 2.91 -16.18 -0.35
CA PHE A 171 3.55 -16.69 0.85
C PHE A 171 2.90 -18.01 1.29
N ALA A 172 1.57 -18.03 1.45
CA ALA A 172 0.81 -19.21 1.87
C ALA A 172 1.09 -20.42 0.95
N ARG A 173 1.07 -20.22 -0.37
CA ARG A 173 1.43 -21.26 -1.35
C ARG A 173 2.85 -21.76 -1.15
N SER A 174 3.80 -20.87 -0.89
CA SER A 174 5.20 -21.24 -0.65
C SER A 174 5.39 -22.01 0.67
N ALA A 175 4.52 -21.76 1.65
CA ALA A 175 4.45 -22.48 2.91
C ALA A 175 3.76 -23.86 2.78
N GLY A 176 3.10 -24.16 1.64
CA GLY A 176 2.34 -25.39 1.42
C GLY A 176 0.87 -25.30 1.84
N LEU A 177 0.36 -24.08 2.08
CA LEU A 177 -1.03 -23.84 2.44
C LEU A 177 -1.92 -23.71 1.19
N PRO A 178 -3.17 -24.23 1.22
CA PRO A 178 -4.10 -24.08 0.11
C PRO A 178 -4.61 -22.64 -0.05
N HIS A 179 -5.23 -22.35 -1.19
CA HIS A 179 -5.92 -21.07 -1.44
C HIS A 179 -7.36 -21.15 -0.90
N PRO A 180 -7.93 -20.08 -0.29
CA PRO A 180 -7.34 -18.76 -0.04
C PRO A 180 -6.34 -18.73 1.12
N GLY A 181 -5.18 -18.12 0.89
CA GLY A 181 -4.05 -18.12 1.82
C GLY A 181 -4.21 -17.16 2.99
N GLY A 182 -4.81 -15.99 2.78
CA GLY A 182 -4.97 -14.96 3.82
C GLY A 182 -5.58 -15.47 5.14
N PRO A 183 -6.77 -16.11 5.12
CA PRO A 183 -7.40 -16.66 6.33
C PRO A 183 -6.56 -17.74 7.03
N LEU A 184 -5.77 -18.51 6.27
CA LEU A 184 -4.91 -19.55 6.83
C LEU A 184 -3.69 -18.94 7.51
N VAL A 185 -3.06 -17.93 6.90
CA VAL A 185 -1.95 -17.19 7.52
C VAL A 185 -2.40 -16.60 8.85
N GLU A 186 -3.58 -15.97 8.90
CA GLU A 186 -4.17 -15.45 10.14
C GLU A 186 -4.40 -16.56 11.19
N LYS A 187 -4.93 -17.71 10.76
CA LYS A 187 -5.16 -18.85 11.66
C LYS A 187 -3.85 -19.39 12.27
N TYR A 188 -2.81 -19.56 11.47
CA TYR A 188 -1.51 -20.04 11.97
C TYR A 188 -0.81 -18.98 12.83
N ALA A 189 -0.91 -17.71 12.47
CA ALA A 189 -0.35 -16.62 13.24
C ALA A 189 -0.88 -16.55 14.68
N ALA A 190 -2.14 -16.95 14.91
CA ALA A 190 -2.75 -16.97 16.24
C ALA A 190 -2.07 -17.93 17.24
N ASN A 191 -1.30 -18.92 16.75
CA ASN A 191 -0.59 -19.89 17.57
C ASN A 191 0.91 -19.58 17.71
N ALA A 192 1.36 -18.41 17.27
CA ALA A 192 2.75 -18.01 17.37
C ALA A 192 3.15 -17.65 18.80
N ASP A 193 4.42 -17.87 19.14
CA ASP A 193 5.03 -17.46 20.40
C ASP A 193 6.27 -16.56 20.21
N GLU A 194 6.71 -16.35 18.97
CA GLU A 194 7.88 -15.54 18.66
C GLU A 194 7.69 -14.72 17.37
N TYR A 195 8.26 -13.51 17.38
CA TYR A 195 8.44 -12.68 16.19
C TYR A 195 9.82 -12.92 15.56
N ILE A 196 9.84 -13.22 14.26
CA ILE A 196 11.00 -13.39 13.41
C ILE A 196 11.20 -12.12 12.59
N ASP A 197 12.40 -11.54 12.63
CA ASP A 197 12.69 -10.32 11.90
C ASP A 197 12.59 -10.52 10.38
N LEU A 198 11.76 -9.70 9.74
CA LEU A 198 11.51 -9.71 8.30
C LEU A 198 11.77 -8.32 7.68
N PRO A 199 12.03 -8.23 6.36
CA PRO A 199 12.28 -6.95 5.70
C PRO A 199 11.07 -6.00 5.77
N TYR A 200 11.28 -4.81 6.31
CA TYR A 200 10.30 -3.73 6.35
C TYR A 200 10.60 -2.72 5.23
N THR A 201 9.81 -2.72 4.16
CA THR A 201 10.13 -1.96 2.93
C THR A 201 9.06 -0.93 2.57
N VAL A 202 9.15 0.23 3.21
CA VAL A 202 8.35 1.43 2.87
C VAL A 202 9.28 2.48 2.26
N LYS A 203 8.88 3.06 1.13
CA LYS A 203 9.59 4.17 0.48
C LYS A 203 8.58 5.29 0.21
N GLY A 204 8.75 6.41 0.88
CA GLY A 204 7.80 7.52 0.80
C GLY A 204 6.43 7.11 1.30
N MET A 205 5.43 7.21 0.43
CA MET A 205 4.09 6.72 0.70
C MET A 205 3.82 5.35 0.06
N ASP A 206 4.83 4.66 -0.49
CA ASP A 206 4.65 3.37 -1.15
C ASP A 206 5.21 2.20 -0.34
N PHE A 207 4.67 1.01 -0.59
CA PHE A 207 5.09 -0.24 0.05
C PHE A 207 5.42 -1.35 -0.97
N PHE A 208 6.35 -2.23 -0.58
CA PHE A 208 6.81 -3.35 -1.41
C PHE A 208 6.67 -4.67 -0.65
N PHE A 209 5.89 -5.61 -1.19
CA PHE A 209 5.60 -6.86 -0.47
C PHE A 209 6.38 -8.08 -0.99
N SER A 210 6.96 -8.04 -2.20
CA SER A 210 7.63 -9.19 -2.80
C SER A 210 8.88 -9.63 -2.04
N GLY A 211 9.65 -8.66 -1.53
CA GLY A 211 10.83 -8.93 -0.69
C GLY A 211 10.44 -9.63 0.62
N LEU A 212 9.33 -9.19 1.22
CA LEU A 212 8.77 -9.77 2.43
C LEU A 212 8.32 -11.23 2.22
N SER A 213 7.53 -11.53 1.18
CA SER A 213 7.09 -12.92 0.91
C SER A 213 8.27 -13.84 0.59
N THR A 214 9.27 -13.33 -0.13
CA THR A 214 10.46 -14.12 -0.48
C THR A 214 11.29 -14.44 0.76
N ALA A 215 11.49 -13.47 1.66
CA ALA A 215 12.22 -13.68 2.91
C ALA A 215 11.50 -14.67 3.83
N ALA A 216 10.19 -14.53 4.01
CA ALA A 216 9.38 -15.44 4.80
C ALA A 216 9.40 -16.87 4.24
N ALA A 217 9.23 -17.02 2.92
CA ALA A 217 9.30 -18.33 2.26
C ALA A 217 10.69 -18.97 2.35
N ARG A 218 11.76 -18.18 2.34
CA ARG A 218 13.14 -18.66 2.47
C ARG A 218 13.37 -19.30 3.83
N ILE A 219 12.90 -18.69 4.92
CA ILE A 219 13.03 -19.23 6.29
C ILE A 219 12.44 -20.65 6.37
N LEU A 220 11.24 -20.86 5.83
CA LEU A 220 10.59 -22.17 5.82
C LEU A 220 11.35 -23.19 4.95
N LYS A 221 11.90 -22.77 3.81
CA LYS A 221 12.70 -23.64 2.92
C LYS A 221 14.03 -24.04 3.54
N GLU A 222 14.74 -23.11 4.18
CA GLU A 222 16.01 -23.36 4.84
C GLU A 222 15.85 -24.34 6.01
N ASN A 223 14.75 -24.23 6.77
CA ASN A 223 14.45 -25.22 7.82
C ASN A 223 14.24 -26.64 7.23
N LYS A 224 13.47 -26.74 6.13
CA LYS A 224 13.28 -28.01 5.41
C LYS A 224 14.60 -28.58 4.88
N ALA A 225 15.50 -27.73 4.37
CA ALA A 225 16.80 -28.15 3.84
C ALA A 225 17.74 -28.65 4.94
N LYS A 226 17.91 -27.89 6.04
CA LYS A 226 18.75 -28.30 7.19
C LYS A 226 18.36 -29.68 7.72
N ARG A 227 17.05 -29.94 7.81
CA ARG A 227 16.52 -31.23 8.28
C ARG A 227 16.77 -32.38 7.29
N ASN A 228 16.69 -32.12 5.99
CA ASN A 228 17.03 -33.13 4.98
C ASN A 228 18.50 -33.55 5.04
N ASP A 229 19.39 -32.61 5.36
CA ASP A 229 20.82 -32.89 5.53
C ASP A 229 21.10 -33.63 6.86
N GLU A 230 20.43 -33.27 7.96
CA GLU A 230 20.50 -34.00 9.23
C GLU A 230 20.01 -35.46 9.10
N ASN A 231 18.91 -35.68 8.40
CA ASN A 231 18.39 -37.04 8.15
C ASN A 231 19.33 -37.87 7.25
N LYS A 232 20.01 -37.25 6.28
CA LYS A 232 21.03 -37.94 5.46
C LYS A 232 22.25 -38.33 6.29
N ASN A 233 22.75 -37.42 7.13
CA ASN A 233 23.91 -37.67 7.99
C ASN A 233 23.63 -38.75 9.05
N GLN A 234 22.40 -38.82 9.57
CA GLN A 234 21.98 -39.92 10.47
C GLN A 234 21.92 -41.28 9.76
N ASN A 235 21.44 -41.32 8.50
CA ASN A 235 21.37 -42.55 7.72
C ASN A 235 22.76 -43.03 7.23
N GLU A 236 23.71 -42.13 6.98
CA GLU A 236 25.10 -42.49 6.64
C GLU A 236 25.88 -43.01 7.86
N ASN A 237 25.69 -42.40 9.05
CA ASN A 237 26.27 -42.89 10.30
C ASN A 237 25.65 -44.23 10.76
N GLY A 238 24.39 -44.50 10.43
CA GLY A 238 23.76 -45.81 10.64
C GLY A 238 24.38 -46.93 9.80
N LYS A 239 24.73 -46.64 8.54
CA LYS A 239 25.38 -47.62 7.64
C LYS A 239 26.86 -47.89 7.96
N GLN A 240 27.56 -46.97 8.61
CA GLN A 240 28.92 -47.23 9.09
C GLN A 240 28.97 -48.13 10.34
N ASN A 241 27.88 -48.18 11.13
CA ASN A 241 27.80 -49.06 12.31
C ASN A 241 27.36 -50.50 11.99
N GLU A 242 26.75 -50.77 10.84
CA GLU A 242 26.40 -52.15 10.41
C GLU A 242 27.57 -52.90 9.76
N ASN A 243 28.55 -52.19 9.17
CA ASN A 243 29.75 -52.81 8.60
C ASN A 243 30.82 -53.17 9.65
N GLY A 244 30.60 -52.85 10.93
CA GLY A 244 31.49 -53.20 12.05
C GLY A 244 31.15 -54.51 12.78
N LYS A 245 30.09 -55.22 12.39
CA LYS A 245 29.60 -56.45 13.07
C LYS A 245 29.44 -57.66 12.14
N GLN A 246 30.26 -57.77 11.08
CA GLN A 246 30.26 -58.92 10.17
C GLN A 246 31.59 -59.69 10.09
N ASN A 247 32.46 -59.59 11.10
CA ASN A 247 33.73 -60.33 11.14
C ASN A 247 33.95 -61.14 12.44
N GLU A 248 32.89 -61.67 13.05
CA GLU A 248 32.99 -62.77 14.01
C GLU A 248 31.75 -63.65 13.86
N ASN A 249 31.81 -64.66 12.97
CA ASN A 249 31.10 -65.94 13.06
C ASN A 249 31.39 -66.79 11.81
N GLU A 250 32.67 -67.11 11.60
CA GLU A 250 33.03 -68.38 10.97
C GLU A 250 33.13 -69.42 12.09
N ASN A 251 32.09 -70.22 12.29
CA ASN A 251 32.21 -71.65 12.53
C ASN A 251 30.84 -72.31 12.80
N GLN A 252 30.66 -73.44 12.10
CA GLN A 252 29.72 -74.54 12.38
C GLN A 252 28.26 -74.35 11.93
N ASN A 253 28.04 -74.74 10.67
CA ASN A 253 26.84 -75.47 10.27
C ASN A 253 26.82 -76.83 10.98
N GLU A 254 25.70 -77.18 11.62
CA GLU A 254 25.13 -78.53 11.57
C GLU A 254 23.71 -78.55 12.20
N ASN A 255 22.79 -79.16 11.45
CA ASN A 255 21.58 -79.88 11.86
C ASN A 255 20.29 -79.15 12.32
N GLU A 256 19.32 -79.30 11.41
CA GLU A 256 17.87 -79.45 11.51
C GLU A 256 17.13 -79.43 12.88
N ASN A 257 16.05 -78.63 12.83
CA ASN A 257 14.67 -78.90 13.25
C ASN A 257 14.25 -79.03 14.74
N GLN A 258 13.17 -78.29 15.00
CA GLN A 258 12.17 -78.41 16.08
C GLN A 258 12.60 -77.94 17.47
N ASN A 259 12.15 -76.75 17.86
CA ASN A 259 11.10 -76.63 18.90
C ASN A 259 10.64 -75.18 19.10
N GLU A 260 9.39 -75.10 19.53
CA GLU A 260 8.58 -73.93 19.81
C GLU A 260 9.13 -73.07 20.98
N ASN A 261 8.72 -71.81 20.96
CA ASN A 261 8.52 -70.93 22.11
C ASN A 261 9.73 -70.66 23.02
N GLU A 262 10.39 -69.53 22.78
CA GLU A 262 10.55 -68.44 23.76
C GLU A 262 11.38 -67.32 23.12
N ASN A 263 10.73 -66.21 22.77
CA ASN A 263 11.22 -64.83 22.89
C ASN A 263 10.22 -63.88 22.22
N GLN A 264 9.11 -63.67 22.92
CA GLN A 264 8.47 -62.37 22.92
C GLN A 264 9.42 -61.35 23.58
N ASN A 265 9.40 -60.12 23.08
CA ASN A 265 9.93 -58.89 23.69
C ASN A 265 11.36 -58.45 23.37
N GLU A 266 11.71 -58.24 22.08
CA GLU A 266 12.69 -57.16 21.74
C GLU A 266 12.33 -56.28 20.52
N ASN A 267 11.26 -56.56 19.78
CA ASN A 267 10.84 -55.70 18.64
C ASN A 267 9.83 -54.59 18.98
N GLY A 268 9.54 -54.36 20.28
CA GLY A 268 8.60 -53.31 20.72
C GLY A 268 9.22 -51.93 20.96
N LYS A 269 10.54 -51.82 21.19
CA LYS A 269 11.17 -50.56 21.62
C LYS A 269 11.77 -49.70 20.49
N GLN A 270 11.87 -50.20 19.26
CA GLN A 270 12.39 -49.42 18.13
C GLN A 270 11.29 -48.65 17.36
N ASN A 271 10.01 -49.06 17.45
CA ASN A 271 8.90 -48.39 16.77
C ASN A 271 8.25 -47.24 17.55
N GLU A 272 8.43 -47.16 18.87
CA GLU A 272 7.92 -46.03 19.68
C GLU A 272 8.82 -44.79 19.54
N ASN A 273 10.15 -44.96 19.50
CA ASN A 273 11.10 -43.87 19.28
C ASN A 273 10.99 -43.23 17.87
N GLY A 274 10.58 -43.99 16.85
CA GLY A 274 10.33 -43.46 15.50
C GLY A 274 9.09 -42.56 15.44
N LYS A 275 7.99 -42.97 16.08
CA LYS A 275 6.73 -42.20 16.14
C LYS A 275 6.83 -40.96 17.01
N GLN A 276 7.55 -41.03 18.13
CA GLN A 276 7.74 -39.87 19.01
C GLN A 276 8.62 -38.80 18.34
N ASN A 277 9.69 -39.21 17.64
CA ASN A 277 10.50 -38.30 16.83
C ASN A 277 9.72 -37.68 15.65
N GLU A 278 8.77 -38.39 15.01
CA GLU A 278 7.92 -37.83 13.96
C GLU A 278 6.90 -36.82 14.49
N ASN A 279 6.32 -37.06 15.67
CA ASN A 279 5.39 -36.13 16.31
C ASN A 279 6.09 -34.85 16.76
N ASP A 280 7.23 -34.95 17.45
CA ASP A 280 8.02 -33.78 17.87
C ASP A 280 8.50 -32.97 16.63
N LYS A 281 8.82 -33.67 15.54
CA LYS A 281 9.21 -33.06 14.25
C LYS A 281 8.07 -32.28 13.58
N ASN A 282 6.85 -32.81 13.60
CA ASN A 282 5.68 -32.14 13.04
C ASN A 282 5.27 -30.93 13.89
N GLU A 283 5.41 -31.03 15.22
CA GLU A 283 5.14 -29.93 16.16
C GLU A 283 6.11 -28.75 15.96
N ILE A 284 7.41 -29.03 15.78
CA ILE A 284 8.42 -27.98 15.50
C ILE A 284 8.14 -27.27 14.16
N ASP A 285 7.71 -27.99 13.12
CA ASP A 285 7.38 -27.40 11.82
C ASP A 285 6.14 -26.51 11.88
N GLU A 286 5.11 -26.95 12.60
CA GLU A 286 3.87 -26.18 12.79
C GLU A 286 4.13 -24.93 13.63
N LYS A 287 5.01 -25.02 14.63
CA LYS A 287 5.43 -23.87 15.43
C LYS A 287 6.21 -22.84 14.61
N LEU A 288 7.21 -23.27 13.83
CA LEU A 288 7.94 -22.35 12.95
C LEU A 288 7.00 -21.70 11.92
N LEU A 289 6.09 -22.48 11.32
CA LEU A 289 5.08 -21.96 10.40
C LEU A 289 4.24 -20.88 11.07
N SER A 290 3.78 -21.10 12.29
CA SER A 290 3.00 -20.14 13.07
C SER A 290 3.79 -18.85 13.30
N ASN A 291 5.06 -18.95 13.74
CA ASN A 291 5.92 -17.79 13.97
C ASN A 291 6.21 -17.01 12.67
N VAL A 292 6.43 -17.69 11.54
CA VAL A 292 6.62 -17.02 10.24
C VAL A 292 5.32 -16.36 9.76
N CYS A 293 4.16 -17.01 9.91
CA CYS A 293 2.86 -16.44 9.57
C CYS A 293 2.57 -15.18 10.38
N TYR A 294 2.81 -15.23 11.69
CA TYR A 294 2.66 -14.09 12.60
C TYR A 294 3.59 -12.94 12.22
N SER A 295 4.87 -13.23 12.03
CA SER A 295 5.86 -12.21 11.65
C SER A 295 5.51 -11.56 10.32
N TYR A 296 5.10 -12.36 9.34
CA TYR A 296 4.67 -11.87 8.04
C TYR A 296 3.46 -10.92 8.18
N GLN A 297 2.45 -11.33 8.95
CA GLN A 297 1.23 -10.55 9.19
C GLN A 297 1.56 -9.21 9.87
N GLU A 298 2.35 -9.25 10.96
CA GLU A 298 2.75 -8.07 11.72
C GLU A 298 3.57 -7.09 10.88
N THR A 299 4.55 -7.58 10.11
CA THR A 299 5.38 -6.72 9.24
C THR A 299 4.54 -6.13 8.10
N ALA A 300 3.78 -6.95 7.38
CA ALA A 300 3.03 -6.49 6.21
C ALA A 300 1.95 -5.47 6.57
N PHE A 301 1.23 -5.69 7.66
CA PHE A 301 0.16 -4.79 8.09
C PHE A 301 0.71 -3.52 8.71
N ALA A 302 1.80 -3.59 9.50
CA ALA A 302 2.46 -2.39 10.00
C ALA A 302 2.91 -1.47 8.85
N MET A 303 3.41 -2.02 7.74
CA MET A 303 3.76 -1.24 6.54
C MET A 303 2.54 -0.52 5.94
N ALA A 304 1.41 -1.22 5.77
CA ALA A 304 0.18 -0.62 5.22
C ALA A 304 -0.40 0.45 6.16
N VAL A 305 -0.37 0.21 7.48
CA VAL A 305 -0.84 1.15 8.50
C VAL A 305 0.08 2.37 8.61
N GLU A 306 1.40 2.20 8.49
CA GLU A 306 2.35 3.32 8.46
C GLU A 306 2.06 4.27 7.29
N VAL A 307 1.87 3.74 6.09
CA VAL A 307 1.51 4.57 4.92
C VAL A 307 0.16 5.24 5.10
N THR A 308 -0.82 4.53 5.67
CA THR A 308 -2.13 5.12 5.99
C THR A 308 -2.00 6.26 7.00
N GLU A 309 -1.18 6.10 8.03
CA GLU A 309 -0.89 7.14 9.03
C GLU A 309 -0.19 8.35 8.38
N ARG A 310 0.74 8.12 7.45
CA ARG A 310 1.42 9.17 6.67
C ARG A 310 0.43 9.99 5.85
N ALA A 311 -0.45 9.32 5.11
CA ALA A 311 -1.48 10.00 4.31
C ALA A 311 -2.49 10.77 5.18
N LEU A 312 -2.89 10.21 6.33
CA LEU A 312 -3.76 10.88 7.30
C LEU A 312 -3.13 12.18 7.83
N ALA A 313 -1.84 12.14 8.20
CA ALA A 313 -1.12 13.33 8.64
C ALA A 313 -0.96 14.38 7.52
N HIS A 314 -0.70 13.94 6.28
CA HIS A 314 -0.47 14.84 5.15
C HIS A 314 -1.73 15.55 4.65
N THR A 315 -2.88 14.88 4.71
CA THR A 315 -4.18 15.41 4.29
C THR A 315 -4.91 16.17 5.38
N GLY A 316 -4.55 15.95 6.65
CA GLY A 316 -5.24 16.54 7.80
C GLY A 316 -6.65 15.96 8.03
N LYS A 317 -7.03 14.89 7.32
CA LYS A 317 -8.28 14.16 7.54
C LYS A 317 -8.26 13.46 8.90
N ASN A 318 -9.44 13.16 9.42
CA ASN A 318 -9.64 12.56 10.74
C ASN A 318 -10.49 11.28 10.70
N GLU A 319 -10.66 10.69 9.51
CA GLU A 319 -11.41 9.46 9.30
C GLU A 319 -10.56 8.50 8.47
N VAL A 320 -10.60 7.22 8.80
CA VAL A 320 -9.98 6.14 8.03
C VAL A 320 -11.04 5.09 7.69
N LEU A 321 -11.11 4.72 6.42
CA LEU A 321 -11.97 3.66 5.90
C LEU A 321 -11.10 2.49 5.44
N LEU A 322 -11.41 1.27 5.86
CA LEU A 322 -10.80 0.05 5.33
C LEU A 322 -11.70 -0.59 4.28
N ALA A 323 -11.17 -0.81 3.08
CA ALA A 323 -11.88 -1.43 1.98
C ALA A 323 -11.10 -2.62 1.38
N GLY A 324 -11.79 -3.50 0.65
CA GLY A 324 -11.20 -4.66 0.00
C GLY A 324 -11.13 -5.92 0.88
N GLY A 325 -11.01 -7.07 0.22
CA GLY A 325 -11.14 -8.39 0.86
C GLY A 325 -10.10 -8.71 1.93
N VAL A 326 -8.89 -8.12 1.87
CA VAL A 326 -7.87 -8.29 2.92
C VAL A 326 -8.32 -7.62 4.22
N GLY A 327 -9.16 -6.60 4.12
CA GLY A 327 -9.77 -5.93 5.27
C GLY A 327 -10.67 -6.82 6.12
N ALA A 328 -10.93 -8.08 5.72
CA ALA A 328 -11.58 -9.08 6.56
C ALA A 328 -10.68 -9.64 7.68
N ASN A 329 -9.37 -9.46 7.57
CA ASN A 329 -8.44 -9.90 8.59
C ASN A 329 -8.61 -9.07 9.88
N SER A 330 -8.69 -9.74 11.02
CA SER A 330 -8.92 -9.09 12.32
C SER A 330 -7.73 -8.25 12.77
N ARG A 331 -6.50 -8.70 12.48
CA ARG A 331 -5.29 -8.03 12.95
C ARG A 331 -5.04 -6.69 12.26
N ILE A 332 -5.24 -6.58 10.94
CA ILE A 332 -5.08 -5.29 10.25
C ILE A 332 -6.11 -4.26 10.75
N ARG A 333 -7.34 -4.70 11.07
CA ARG A 333 -8.35 -3.85 11.69
C ARG A 333 -7.91 -3.34 13.06
N GLU A 334 -7.40 -4.24 13.90
CA GLU A 334 -6.91 -3.88 15.23
C GLU A 334 -5.76 -2.86 15.15
N MET A 335 -4.81 -3.04 14.23
CA MET A 335 -3.70 -2.09 14.02
C MET A 335 -4.21 -0.72 13.54
N LEU A 336 -5.17 -0.68 12.61
CA LEU A 336 -5.77 0.57 12.14
C LEU A 336 -6.56 1.26 13.24
N GLU A 337 -7.31 0.52 14.05
CA GLU A 337 -8.04 1.03 15.19
C GLU A 337 -7.09 1.66 16.22
N GLN A 338 -5.99 0.98 16.55
CA GLN A 338 -4.94 1.50 17.43
C GLN A 338 -4.28 2.76 16.87
N MET A 339 -3.99 2.79 15.57
CA MET A 339 -3.43 3.97 14.89
C MET A 339 -4.41 5.15 14.90
N CYS A 340 -5.68 4.91 14.58
CA CYS A 340 -6.72 5.94 14.57
C CYS A 340 -6.95 6.49 15.98
N ALA A 341 -7.04 5.63 16.99
CA ALA A 341 -7.18 6.03 18.38
C ALA A 341 -6.00 6.92 18.85
N ALA A 342 -4.77 6.56 18.49
CA ALA A 342 -3.58 7.36 18.80
C ALA A 342 -3.56 8.73 18.09
N ARG A 343 -4.23 8.84 16.92
CA ARG A 343 -4.35 10.06 16.12
C ARG A 343 -5.56 10.92 16.46
N GLY A 344 -6.50 10.41 17.26
CA GLY A 344 -7.82 11.03 17.44
C GLY A 344 -8.69 10.97 16.18
N ALA A 345 -8.45 10.01 15.29
CA ALA A 345 -9.23 9.76 14.10
C ALA A 345 -10.28 8.67 14.32
N LYS A 346 -11.35 8.69 13.53
CA LYS A 346 -12.38 7.63 13.51
C LYS A 346 -12.00 6.54 12.53
N PHE A 347 -12.33 5.30 12.86
CA PHE A 347 -12.07 4.14 12.01
C PHE A 347 -13.38 3.48 11.57
N TYR A 348 -13.49 3.20 10.28
CA TYR A 348 -14.68 2.63 9.66
C TYR A 348 -14.33 1.40 8.83
N VAL A 349 -15.17 0.37 8.95
CA VAL A 349 -15.09 -0.85 8.15
C VAL A 349 -16.51 -1.25 7.77
N PRO A 350 -16.84 -1.42 6.49
CA PRO A 350 -18.16 -1.88 6.09
C PRO A 350 -18.37 -3.35 6.47
N GLU A 351 -19.63 -3.79 6.46
CA GLU A 351 -19.97 -5.21 6.65
C GLU A 351 -19.22 -6.13 5.67
N LYS A 352 -18.97 -7.37 6.08
CA LYS A 352 -18.16 -8.33 5.30
C LYS A 352 -18.66 -8.58 3.88
N LYS A 353 -19.97 -8.52 3.65
CA LYS A 353 -20.57 -8.69 2.33
C LYS A 353 -20.17 -7.58 1.33
N PHE A 354 -19.79 -6.39 1.80
CA PHE A 354 -19.40 -5.25 0.95
C PHE A 354 -17.88 -5.08 0.79
N MET A 355 -17.06 -5.79 1.56
CA MET A 355 -15.60 -5.68 1.46
C MET A 355 -15.01 -6.42 0.25
N GLY A 356 -15.65 -7.52 -0.17
CA GLY A 356 -15.25 -8.27 -1.37
C GLY A 356 -15.84 -7.67 -2.64
N ASP A 357 -15.40 -8.15 -3.80
CA ASP A 357 -15.95 -7.72 -5.08
C ASP A 357 -17.42 -8.14 -5.16
N ASN A 358 -18.34 -7.20 -5.42
CA ASN A 358 -19.78 -7.49 -5.44
C ASN A 358 -20.51 -6.56 -6.42
N GLY A 359 -21.66 -7.00 -6.95
CA GLY A 359 -22.45 -6.18 -7.87
C GLY A 359 -23.04 -4.91 -7.22
N ALA A 360 -23.25 -4.92 -5.91
CA ALA A 360 -23.88 -3.80 -5.20
C ALA A 360 -23.00 -2.55 -5.17
N MET A 361 -21.68 -2.70 -5.01
CA MET A 361 -20.75 -1.55 -5.05
C MET A 361 -20.76 -0.86 -6.43
N ILE A 362 -20.88 -1.65 -7.50
CA ILE A 362 -20.96 -1.16 -8.88
C ILE A 362 -22.31 -0.48 -9.11
N ALA A 363 -23.41 -1.10 -8.65
CA ALA A 363 -24.74 -0.54 -8.77
C ALA A 363 -24.87 0.80 -8.03
N TYR A 364 -24.38 0.87 -6.78
CA TYR A 364 -24.47 2.07 -5.95
C TYR A 364 -23.62 3.21 -6.50
N THR A 365 -22.39 2.93 -6.91
CA THR A 365 -21.54 3.96 -7.54
C THR A 365 -22.13 4.42 -8.87
N GLY A 366 -22.71 3.49 -9.63
CA GLY A 366 -23.46 3.79 -10.84
C GLY A 366 -24.68 4.68 -10.58
N LEU A 367 -25.36 4.51 -9.44
CA LEU A 367 -26.46 5.37 -8.99
C LEU A 367 -25.96 6.80 -8.74
N LEU A 368 -24.84 6.96 -8.04
CA LEU A 368 -24.24 8.28 -7.76
C LEU A 368 -23.88 9.00 -9.07
N MET A 369 -23.17 8.31 -9.96
CA MET A 369 -22.78 8.82 -11.27
C MET A 369 -24.00 9.17 -12.13
N PHE A 370 -25.00 8.30 -12.19
CA PHE A 370 -26.22 8.55 -12.96
C PHE A 370 -26.96 9.80 -12.48
N LYS A 371 -27.08 9.99 -11.16
CA LYS A 371 -27.70 11.20 -10.59
C LYS A 371 -26.92 12.47 -10.89
N ALA A 372 -25.60 12.37 -11.04
CA ALA A 372 -24.75 13.47 -11.49
C ALA A 372 -24.81 13.70 -13.02
N GLY A 373 -25.48 12.82 -13.77
CA GLY A 373 -25.59 12.90 -15.24
C GLY A 373 -24.49 12.15 -16.00
N ASP A 374 -23.62 11.42 -15.29
CA ASP A 374 -22.49 10.70 -15.87
C ASP A 374 -22.94 9.37 -16.49
N THR A 375 -23.36 9.43 -17.76
CA THR A 375 -23.77 8.27 -18.55
C THR A 375 -22.90 8.08 -19.78
N LEU A 376 -22.89 6.86 -20.32
CA LEU A 376 -22.10 6.48 -21.49
C LEU A 376 -23.01 6.01 -22.63
N THR A 377 -22.62 6.33 -23.86
CA THR A 377 -23.15 5.59 -25.01
C THR A 377 -22.54 4.19 -25.08
N VAL A 378 -23.19 3.28 -25.81
CA VAL A 378 -22.64 1.95 -26.11
C VAL A 378 -21.24 2.05 -26.74
N LYS A 379 -21.02 3.06 -27.59
CA LYS A 379 -19.73 3.31 -28.26
C LYS A 379 -18.64 3.75 -27.29
N GLU A 380 -18.96 4.40 -26.18
CA GLU A 380 -17.97 4.88 -25.18
C GLU A 380 -17.77 3.88 -24.02
N SER A 381 -18.58 2.82 -23.98
CA SER A 381 -18.56 1.77 -22.94
C SER A 381 -17.40 0.76 -23.06
N PHE A 382 -16.31 1.12 -23.75
CA PHE A 382 -15.11 0.28 -23.79
C PHE A 382 -14.56 0.07 -22.39
N VAL A 383 -14.05 -1.15 -22.14
CA VAL A 383 -13.41 -1.52 -20.88
C VAL A 383 -11.98 -1.03 -20.86
N ASP A 384 -11.47 -0.77 -19.66
CA ASP A 384 -10.10 -0.30 -19.46
C ASP A 384 -9.46 -1.06 -18.30
N ALA A 385 -8.57 -2.01 -18.64
CA ALA A 385 -7.88 -2.82 -17.65
C ALA A 385 -6.96 -2.01 -16.72
N GLY A 386 -6.52 -0.83 -17.17
CA GLY A 386 -5.63 0.06 -16.44
C GLY A 386 -6.33 1.26 -15.81
N PHE A 387 -7.67 1.27 -15.73
CA PHE A 387 -8.46 2.42 -15.31
C PHE A 387 -8.15 2.83 -13.86
N ARG A 388 -7.42 3.92 -13.66
CA ARG A 388 -7.02 4.33 -12.32
C ARG A 388 -8.11 5.17 -11.63
N PRO A 389 -8.21 5.12 -10.29
CA PRO A 389 -9.18 5.91 -9.54
C PRO A 389 -8.95 7.43 -9.66
N ASP A 390 -7.70 7.85 -9.92
CA ASP A 390 -7.32 9.26 -10.12
C ASP A 390 -7.73 9.82 -11.51
N GLU A 391 -8.09 8.94 -12.45
CA GLU A 391 -8.63 9.28 -13.78
C GLU A 391 -10.16 9.48 -13.76
N VAL A 392 -10.81 9.19 -12.64
CA VAL A 392 -12.26 9.35 -12.47
C VAL A 392 -12.57 10.77 -12.04
N SER A 393 -13.35 11.49 -12.87
CA SER A 393 -13.94 12.76 -12.45
C SER A 393 -15.11 12.47 -11.52
N VAL A 394 -14.95 12.81 -10.24
CA VAL A 394 -15.98 12.67 -9.21
C VAL A 394 -16.78 13.96 -9.17
N THR A 395 -18.00 13.90 -9.67
CA THR A 395 -18.94 15.04 -9.84
C THR A 395 -20.15 14.96 -8.89
N TRP A 396 -20.24 13.88 -8.11
CA TRP A 396 -21.38 13.58 -7.23
C TRP A 396 -21.14 13.92 -5.75
N LYS A 397 -20.02 14.58 -5.41
CA LYS A 397 -19.73 15.04 -4.05
C LYS A 397 -20.02 16.53 -3.89
N PRO A 398 -20.52 16.97 -2.72
CA PRO A 398 -20.73 18.39 -2.46
C PRO A 398 -19.39 19.14 -2.39
N PRO A 399 -19.34 20.43 -2.75
CA PRO A 399 -18.13 21.23 -2.63
C PRO A 399 -17.62 21.30 -1.19
N LYS A 400 -16.30 21.22 -0.98
CA LYS A 400 -15.72 21.39 0.36
C LYS A 400 -15.62 22.88 0.70
N ILE A 401 -15.95 23.21 1.95
CA ILE A 401 -15.62 24.51 2.54
C ILE A 401 -14.25 24.34 3.20
N VAL A 402 -13.19 24.85 2.55
CA VAL A 402 -11.81 24.72 3.05
C VAL A 402 -11.42 25.97 3.84
N ASP A 403 -11.13 25.80 5.14
CA ASP A 403 -10.43 26.81 5.93
C ASP A 403 -8.92 26.54 5.89
N ARG A 404 -8.21 27.38 5.14
CA ARG A 404 -6.76 27.25 4.89
C ARG A 404 -5.92 27.49 6.14
N GLU A 405 -6.39 28.32 7.08
CA GLU A 405 -5.66 28.54 8.35
C GLU A 405 -5.74 27.32 9.26
N GLU A 406 -6.86 26.59 9.22
CA GLU A 406 -7.05 25.36 9.98
C GLU A 406 -6.18 24.20 9.46
N GLU A 407 -6.02 24.09 8.13
CA GLU A 407 -5.11 23.10 7.51
C GLU A 407 -3.65 23.32 7.91
N ILE A 408 -3.17 24.57 7.91
CA ILE A 408 -1.79 24.91 8.28
C ILE A 408 -1.52 24.54 9.75
N LYS A 409 -2.49 24.77 10.65
CA LYS A 409 -2.36 24.38 12.06
C LYS A 409 -2.30 22.87 12.25
N LYS A 410 -3.04 22.08 11.46
CA LYS A 410 -3.07 20.61 11.55
C LYS A 410 -1.75 19.95 11.10
N MET A 411 -0.97 20.58 10.21
CA MET A 411 0.28 20.00 9.67
C MET A 411 1.50 20.12 10.58
N GLN A 412 1.41 20.78 11.75
CA GLN A 412 2.57 20.95 12.64
C GLN A 412 3.07 19.64 13.29
N ASN A 413 2.26 18.57 13.27
CA ASN A 413 2.62 17.25 13.82
C ASN A 413 2.71 16.18 12.71
N GLY A 414 3.93 15.77 12.38
CA GLY A 414 4.19 14.77 11.35
C GLY A 414 3.68 13.36 11.68
N ALA A 415 3.72 12.47 10.69
CA ALA A 415 3.33 11.08 10.86
C ALA A 415 4.24 10.32 11.85
N GLU A 416 5.54 10.59 11.82
CA GLU A 416 6.54 9.74 12.50
C GLU A 416 7.23 10.40 13.68
N ALA A 417 7.24 11.73 13.72
CA ALA A 417 7.99 12.49 14.70
C ALA A 417 7.22 13.73 15.14
N VAL A 418 7.39 14.10 16.42
CA VAL A 418 7.03 15.45 16.88
C VAL A 418 8.25 16.34 16.68
N VAL A 419 7.99 17.52 16.17
CA VAL A 419 8.96 18.58 15.99
C VAL A 419 8.64 19.66 17.01
N HIS A 420 9.56 19.94 17.93
CA HIS A 420 9.41 21.07 18.86
C HIS A 420 10.63 21.99 18.78
N THR A 421 10.38 23.29 18.93
CA THR A 421 11.41 24.32 18.93
C THR A 421 11.91 24.55 20.34
N GLU A 422 13.22 24.46 20.54
CA GLU A 422 13.87 24.93 21.76
C GLU A 422 14.55 26.27 21.47
N ILE A 423 14.19 27.32 22.21
CA ILE A 423 14.95 28.58 22.25
C ILE A 423 15.89 28.48 23.44
N LYS A 424 17.19 28.26 23.19
CA LYS A 424 18.21 28.40 24.22
C LYS A 424 18.78 29.81 24.21
N ASN A 425 18.46 30.59 25.23
CA ASN A 425 19.26 31.75 25.61
C ASN A 425 20.57 31.23 26.20
N TYR A 426 21.66 31.28 25.44
CA TYR A 426 22.99 30.99 25.98
C TYR A 426 23.45 32.13 26.90
N GLY A 427 22.94 32.15 28.12
CA GLY A 427 23.55 32.92 29.21
C GLY A 427 24.74 32.14 29.77
N PHE A 428 25.93 32.36 29.21
CA PHE A 428 27.16 31.88 29.82
C PHE A 428 27.63 32.88 30.89
N GLU A 429 27.54 32.49 32.17
CA GLU A 429 28.42 33.06 33.17
C GLU A 429 29.83 32.43 33.03
N LYS A 430 30.82 33.32 32.85
CA LYS A 430 32.29 33.18 32.97
C LYS A 430 33.13 32.79 31.73
N GLU A 431 33.86 33.85 31.31
CA GLU A 431 35.25 33.89 30.83
C GLU A 431 35.58 33.02 29.62
N PHE A 432 35.27 33.51 28.42
CA PHE A 432 36.19 33.63 27.27
C PHE A 432 35.53 34.54 26.22
N ASP A 433 36.14 35.69 25.94
CA ASP A 433 35.70 36.65 24.92
C ASP A 433 35.90 36.06 23.50
N ILE A 434 34.87 35.39 23.00
CA ILE A 434 34.61 35.28 21.56
C ILE A 434 33.10 35.52 21.41
N ALA A 435 32.74 36.66 20.82
CA ALA A 435 31.35 37.00 20.50
C ALA A 435 30.78 35.96 19.52
N PHE A 436 30.06 34.98 20.06
CA PHE A 436 29.17 34.12 19.28
C PHE A 436 27.77 34.73 19.32
N ASP A 437 27.22 34.96 18.13
CA ASP A 437 25.88 35.47 17.92
C ASP A 437 24.83 34.67 18.72
N GLU A 438 24.02 35.42 19.47
CA GLU A 438 23.07 34.95 20.46
C GLU A 438 21.77 34.48 19.76
N THR A 439 21.24 33.34 20.18
CA THR A 439 19.98 32.68 19.74
C THR A 439 20.03 31.86 18.44
N LYS A 440 20.83 30.79 18.40
CA LYS A 440 20.60 29.71 17.42
C LYS A 440 19.32 28.96 17.78
N GLU A 441 18.24 29.22 17.04
CA GLU A 441 17.01 28.44 17.16
C GLU A 441 17.25 26.99 16.69
N MET A 442 16.87 26.04 17.54
CA MET A 442 17.06 24.61 17.29
C MET A 442 15.73 23.91 17.23
N VAL A 443 15.69 22.84 16.45
CA VAL A 443 14.58 21.91 16.37
C VAL A 443 15.03 20.58 16.95
N VAL A 444 14.20 20.00 17.82
CA VAL A 444 14.33 18.62 18.25
C VAL A 444 13.28 17.80 17.52
N LYS A 445 13.73 16.83 16.74
CA LYS A 445 12.88 15.85 16.06
C LYS A 445 12.92 14.56 16.84
N GLU A 446 11.82 14.23 17.52
CA GLU A 446 11.70 13.01 18.33
C GLU A 446 10.79 11.99 17.65
N ARG A 447 11.29 10.77 17.44
CA ARG A 447 10.52 9.66 16.86
C ARG A 447 9.68 8.98 17.95
N ILE A 448 8.37 9.17 17.88
CA ILE A 448 7.42 8.65 18.86
C ILE A 448 7.20 7.15 18.65
N GLN A 449 7.05 6.42 19.75
CA GLN A 449 6.59 5.04 19.72
C GLN A 449 5.23 4.91 19.04
N LYS A 450 5.08 3.88 18.20
CA LYS A 450 3.81 3.52 17.57
C LYS A 450 3.28 2.23 18.17
N ASN A 451 2.13 2.33 18.85
CA ASN A 451 1.55 1.22 19.60
C ASN A 451 0.85 0.18 18.70
N TYR A 452 0.54 0.53 17.45
CA TYR A 452 -0.10 -0.38 16.50
C TYR A 452 0.81 -1.49 15.97
N ARG A 453 2.14 -1.34 16.12
CA ARG A 453 3.14 -2.32 15.66
C ARG A 453 3.87 -2.92 16.86
N LEU A 454 4.44 -4.10 16.66
CA LEU A 454 5.20 -4.77 17.72
C LEU A 454 6.36 -3.90 18.23
N PRO A 455 6.66 -3.93 19.55
CA PRO A 455 7.77 -3.17 20.13
C PRO A 455 9.13 -3.44 19.45
N GLN A 456 9.36 -4.68 19.00
CA GLN A 456 10.56 -5.09 18.28
C GLN A 456 10.69 -4.36 16.93
N ILE A 457 9.59 -4.29 16.16
CA ILE A 457 9.54 -3.56 14.88
C ILE A 457 9.70 -2.06 15.14
N ASP A 458 8.94 -1.51 16.10
CA ASP A 458 8.95 -0.09 16.41
C ASP A 458 10.32 0.41 16.85
N SER A 459 10.94 -0.26 17.83
CA SER A 459 12.24 0.14 18.36
C SER A 459 13.32 0.06 17.29
N LYS A 460 13.32 -1.01 16.47
CA LYS A 460 14.25 -1.16 15.34
C LYS A 460 14.10 -0.01 14.35
N LEU A 461 12.88 0.24 13.85
CA LEU A 461 12.62 1.30 12.86
C LEU A 461 13.00 2.69 13.40
N ARG A 462 12.66 3.01 14.65
CA ARG A 462 13.01 4.32 15.22
C ARG A 462 14.51 4.51 15.30
N LYS A 463 15.27 3.50 15.76
CA LYS A 463 16.74 3.59 15.83
C LYS A 463 17.38 3.66 14.44
N GLU A 464 16.95 2.81 13.52
CA GLU A 464 17.50 2.75 12.16
C GLU A 464 17.24 4.05 11.41
N ARG A 465 16.02 4.60 11.48
CA ARG A 465 15.67 5.86 10.80
C ARG A 465 16.36 7.07 11.42
N THR A 466 16.49 7.15 12.75
CA THR A 466 17.27 8.22 13.41
C THR A 466 18.73 8.20 12.97
N ARG A 467 19.37 7.02 12.98
CA ARG A 467 20.77 6.87 12.52
C ARG A 467 20.94 7.20 11.04
N THR A 468 20.00 6.74 10.23
CA THR A 468 19.98 6.97 8.78
C THR A 468 19.85 8.45 8.47
N GLU A 469 18.88 9.12 9.09
CA GLU A 469 18.65 10.56 8.91
C GLU A 469 19.92 11.37 9.24
N VAL A 470 20.56 11.09 10.38
CA VAL A 470 21.80 11.77 10.77
C VAL A 470 22.92 11.56 9.75
N ARG A 471 23.12 10.30 9.34
CA ARG A 471 24.18 9.93 8.39
C ARG A 471 23.94 10.60 7.03
N MET A 472 22.71 10.54 6.53
CA MET A 472 22.34 10.99 5.20
C MET A 472 22.25 12.52 5.11
N LEU A 473 21.75 13.22 6.14
CA LEU A 473 21.83 14.69 6.25
C LEU A 473 23.28 15.18 6.17
N THR A 474 24.18 14.53 6.92
CA THR A 474 25.60 14.87 6.93
C THR A 474 26.23 14.65 5.55
N GLU A 475 25.90 13.55 4.89
CA GLU A 475 26.42 13.22 3.56
C GLU A 475 25.87 14.16 2.47
N ALA A 476 24.58 14.48 2.51
CA ALA A 476 23.96 15.44 1.61
C ALA A 476 24.65 16.82 1.71
N ARG A 477 24.93 17.30 2.93
CA ARG A 477 25.67 18.55 3.14
C ARG A 477 27.09 18.50 2.57
N ARG A 478 27.81 17.38 2.72
CA ARG A 478 29.15 17.20 2.13
C ARG A 478 29.12 17.28 0.59
N CYS A 479 28.01 16.88 -0.01
CA CYS A 479 27.77 16.97 -1.45
C CYS A 479 27.27 18.37 -1.89
N GLY A 480 27.23 19.36 -0.99
CA GLY A 480 26.80 20.72 -1.28
C GLY A 480 25.28 20.91 -1.36
N ILE A 481 24.51 19.97 -0.80
CA ILE A 481 23.05 20.03 -0.76
C ILE A 481 22.63 20.74 0.53
N PRO A 482 21.83 21.83 0.46
CA PRO A 482 21.36 22.51 1.65
C PRO A 482 20.45 21.58 2.47
N ALA A 483 20.84 21.34 3.72
CA ALA A 483 20.10 20.54 4.70
C ALA A 483 20.47 21.01 6.11
N PRO A 484 19.65 20.81 7.15
CA PRO A 484 19.94 21.27 8.52
C PRO A 484 21.30 20.81 9.08
N ILE A 485 21.97 21.68 9.84
CA ILE A 485 23.13 21.28 10.67
C ILE A 485 22.65 20.44 11.86
N ILE A 486 23.31 19.32 12.13
CA ILE A 486 23.03 18.48 13.31
C ILE A 486 23.87 18.98 14.49
N TYR A 487 23.20 19.25 15.61
CA TYR A 487 23.81 19.69 16.87
C TYR A 487 23.96 18.55 17.89
N GLY A 488 23.10 17.54 17.83
CA GLY A 488 23.14 16.40 18.76
C GLY A 488 22.24 15.26 18.33
N VAL A 489 22.54 14.06 18.81
CA VAL A 489 21.79 12.84 18.49
C VAL A 489 21.62 12.04 19.78
N GLU A 490 20.39 11.64 20.05
CA GLU A 490 20.04 10.68 21.11
C GLU A 490 19.44 9.43 20.45
N GLU A 491 19.02 8.43 21.25
CA GLU A 491 18.58 7.13 20.71
C GLU A 491 17.39 7.25 19.72
N TYR A 492 16.45 8.15 20.02
CA TYR A 492 15.23 8.36 19.23
C TYR A 492 15.02 9.82 18.80
N SER A 493 15.99 10.70 19.03
CA SER A 493 15.85 12.12 18.72
C SER A 493 17.09 12.69 18.04
N VAL A 494 16.88 13.68 17.19
CA VAL A 494 17.93 14.47 16.54
C VAL A 494 17.70 15.94 16.84
N LYS A 495 18.72 16.61 17.35
CA LYS A 495 18.75 18.06 17.55
C LYS A 495 19.45 18.69 16.36
N MET A 496 18.77 19.58 15.66
CA MET A 496 19.24 20.16 14.41
C MET A 496 18.86 21.63 14.25
N GLU A 497 19.45 22.28 13.26
CA GLU A 497 19.18 23.65 12.86
C GLU A 497 17.72 23.85 12.46
N ARG A 498 17.09 24.91 12.99
CA ARG A 498 15.79 25.37 12.51
C ARG A 498 15.98 26.14 11.21
N ILE A 499 15.48 25.60 10.10
CA ILE A 499 15.43 26.33 8.83
C ILE A 499 14.22 27.27 8.83
N GLN A 500 14.47 28.58 8.79
CA GLN A 500 13.40 29.58 8.62
C GLN A 500 12.93 29.57 7.18
N GLY A 501 11.63 29.35 6.97
CA GLY A 501 11.05 29.34 5.64
C GLY A 501 9.65 28.75 5.60
N THR A 502 9.15 28.56 4.39
CA THR A 502 7.84 27.97 4.13
C THR A 502 8.04 26.55 3.60
N PRO A 503 7.29 25.54 4.09
CA PRO A 503 7.27 24.23 3.46
C PRO A 503 6.97 24.34 1.96
N LEU A 504 7.69 23.59 1.13
CA LEU A 504 7.61 23.71 -0.32
C LEU A 504 6.19 23.44 -0.83
N LYS A 505 5.41 22.58 -0.15
CA LYS A 505 3.99 22.33 -0.41
C LYS A 505 3.17 23.63 -0.57
N PHE A 506 3.51 24.69 0.18
CA PHE A 506 2.84 25.98 0.13
C PHE A 506 3.60 27.05 -0.67
N ALA A 507 4.79 26.75 -1.19
CA ALA A 507 5.63 27.72 -1.89
C ALA A 507 5.74 27.43 -3.40
N ILE A 508 5.29 26.26 -3.84
CA ILE A 508 5.49 25.76 -5.20
C ILE A 508 4.19 25.75 -6.04
N ASP A 509 3.12 26.42 -5.63
CA ASP A 509 1.92 26.59 -6.45
C ASP A 509 1.78 28.05 -6.93
N GLU A 510 1.29 28.27 -8.15
CA GLU A 510 1.25 29.59 -8.82
C GLU A 510 0.50 30.67 -8.00
N ASN A 511 -0.44 30.25 -7.12
CA ASN A 511 -1.28 31.14 -6.31
C ASN A 511 -0.90 31.20 -4.82
N SER A 512 0.20 30.57 -4.39
CA SER A 512 0.44 30.34 -2.96
C SER A 512 1.22 31.45 -2.23
N ILE A 513 1.42 32.62 -2.85
CA ILE A 513 2.16 33.75 -2.26
C ILE A 513 1.20 34.92 -2.02
N GLU A 514 1.08 35.28 -0.73
CA GLU A 514 0.25 36.33 -0.12
C GLU A 514 -0.28 37.43 -1.06
N ASN A 515 -1.62 37.46 -1.19
CA ASN A 515 -2.35 38.66 -1.53
C ASN A 515 -2.25 39.63 -0.35
N ASP A 516 -1.21 40.46 -0.36
CA ASP A 516 -1.18 41.67 0.44
C ASP A 516 -2.32 42.58 -0.09
N GLU A 517 -3.47 42.51 0.58
CA GLU A 517 -4.68 43.30 0.29
C GLU A 517 -4.41 44.77 0.58
N ASN A 518 -3.80 45.48 -0.37
CA ASN A 518 -3.97 46.92 -0.58
C ASN A 518 -3.15 47.35 -1.79
N LYS A 519 -3.80 47.39 -2.97
CA LYS A 519 -3.66 48.41 -4.04
C LYS A 519 -4.12 47.86 -5.39
N GLU A 520 -5.35 48.18 -5.75
CA GLU A 520 -5.83 48.15 -7.13
C GLU A 520 -4.92 49.03 -8.01
N ASN A 521 -4.42 48.48 -9.13
CA ASN A 521 -3.50 49.02 -10.16
C ASN A 521 -2.09 48.38 -10.27
N TYR A 522 -1.80 47.23 -9.63
CA TYR A 522 -0.49 46.55 -9.66
C TYR A 522 -0.50 45.08 -10.17
N GLU A 523 -1.53 44.66 -10.91
CA GLU A 523 -1.79 43.23 -11.16
C GLU A 523 -0.86 42.60 -12.23
N ASP A 524 -0.56 43.28 -13.34
CA ASP A 524 0.17 42.67 -14.47
C ASP A 524 1.68 42.43 -14.21
N LYS A 525 2.33 43.27 -13.38
CA LYS A 525 3.77 43.11 -13.04
C LYS A 525 4.01 42.14 -11.90
N LYS A 526 3.05 41.98 -10.98
CA LYS A 526 3.16 41.07 -9.83
C LYS A 526 2.93 39.62 -10.29
N ASN A 527 1.99 39.40 -11.20
CA ASN A 527 1.72 38.09 -11.80
C ASN A 527 2.94 37.50 -12.53
N ASN A 528 3.67 38.31 -13.31
CA ASN A 528 4.90 37.85 -13.99
C ASN A 528 6.03 37.47 -13.02
N LYS A 529 6.23 38.22 -11.93
CA LYS A 529 7.26 37.91 -10.92
C LYS A 529 6.93 36.65 -10.12
N ASN A 530 5.66 36.44 -9.79
CA ASN A 530 5.22 35.25 -9.05
C ASN A 530 5.39 33.99 -9.90
N LYS A 531 5.01 34.05 -11.17
CA LYS A 531 5.25 32.98 -12.14
C LYS A 531 6.73 32.65 -12.28
N GLU A 532 7.59 33.66 -12.43
CA GLU A 532 9.04 33.47 -12.53
C GLU A 532 9.63 32.80 -11.28
N LYS A 533 9.14 33.15 -10.07
CA LYS A 533 9.58 32.52 -8.81
C LYS A 533 9.14 31.06 -8.71
N TYR A 534 7.90 30.76 -9.08
CA TYR A 534 7.37 29.40 -9.13
C TYR A 534 8.23 28.52 -10.05
N GLU A 535 8.48 28.96 -11.29
CA GLU A 535 9.23 28.18 -12.28
C GLU A 535 10.67 27.93 -11.83
N LYS A 536 11.34 28.96 -11.29
CA LYS A 536 12.69 28.83 -10.73
C LYS A 536 12.73 27.85 -9.56
N THR A 537 11.72 27.85 -8.70
CA THR A 537 11.66 26.95 -7.55
C THR A 537 11.52 25.50 -8.00
N ALA A 538 10.62 25.21 -8.96
CA ALA A 538 10.44 23.86 -9.49
C ALA A 538 11.71 23.34 -10.20
N ILE A 539 12.39 24.19 -10.98
CA ILE A 539 13.70 23.85 -11.58
C ILE A 539 14.74 23.56 -10.49
N ALA A 540 14.78 24.37 -9.42
CA ALA A 540 15.72 24.18 -8.31
C ALA A 540 15.50 22.85 -7.57
N VAL A 541 14.25 22.36 -7.47
CA VAL A 541 13.95 21.01 -6.96
C VAL A 541 14.65 19.97 -7.84
N GLY A 542 14.45 20.04 -9.16
CA GLY A 542 15.12 19.15 -10.12
C GLY A 542 16.64 19.15 -9.98
N GLU A 543 17.24 20.33 -9.91
CA GLU A 543 18.68 20.48 -9.74
C GLU A 543 19.20 19.85 -8.44
N MET A 544 18.47 20.04 -7.33
CA MET A 544 18.79 19.49 -6.01
C MET A 544 18.75 17.95 -6.01
N ILE A 545 17.69 17.36 -6.58
CA ILE A 545 17.55 15.89 -6.67
C ILE A 545 18.59 15.30 -7.64
N GLY A 546 18.91 15.99 -8.73
CA GLY A 546 19.99 15.55 -9.62
C GLY A 546 21.35 15.51 -8.94
N LYS A 547 21.64 16.46 -8.04
CA LYS A 547 22.85 16.42 -7.19
C LYS A 547 22.84 15.26 -6.18
N LEU A 548 21.70 14.92 -5.58
CA LEU A 548 21.58 13.73 -4.73
C LEU A 548 21.93 12.46 -5.53
N HIS A 549 21.28 12.28 -6.68
CA HIS A 549 21.44 11.09 -7.52
C HIS A 549 22.85 10.99 -8.11
N ALA A 550 23.51 12.12 -8.39
CA ALA A 550 24.91 12.17 -8.82
C ALA A 550 25.87 11.64 -7.75
N ASN A 551 25.51 11.76 -6.47
CA ASN A 551 26.27 11.25 -5.33
C ASN A 551 25.73 9.91 -4.81
N ASN A 552 24.89 9.22 -5.58
CA ASN A 552 24.28 7.93 -5.22
C ASN A 552 23.50 7.98 -3.90
N ILE A 553 22.93 9.14 -3.57
CA ILE A 553 22.01 9.29 -2.44
C ILE A 553 20.60 9.19 -3.00
N ILE A 554 19.85 8.22 -2.49
CA ILE A 554 18.41 8.06 -2.73
C ILE A 554 17.72 8.57 -1.49
N HIS A 555 16.80 9.51 -1.65
CA HIS A 555 16.10 10.10 -0.52
C HIS A 555 15.05 9.15 0.03
N GLY A 556 14.32 8.46 -0.85
CA GLY A 556 13.35 7.42 -0.49
C GLY A 556 12.08 7.95 0.16
N ASP A 557 11.85 9.27 0.14
CA ASP A 557 10.66 9.96 0.69
C ASP A 557 10.53 11.38 0.14
N LEU A 558 10.69 11.54 -1.19
CA LEU A 558 10.63 12.86 -1.81
C LEU A 558 9.20 13.38 -1.86
N THR A 559 8.90 14.32 -0.97
CA THR A 559 7.63 15.06 -0.95
C THR A 559 7.89 16.56 -0.84
N THR A 560 6.93 17.38 -1.26
CA THR A 560 6.99 18.83 -1.07
C THR A 560 6.83 19.25 0.39
N SER A 561 6.41 18.35 1.27
CA SER A 561 6.38 18.56 2.73
C SER A 561 7.76 18.36 3.37
N ASN A 562 8.65 17.56 2.76
CA ASN A 562 10.01 17.29 3.23
C ASN A 562 11.06 18.29 2.74
N MET A 563 10.61 19.40 2.13
CA MET A 563 11.44 20.48 1.62
C MET A 563 10.99 21.83 2.19
N ILE A 564 11.94 22.71 2.54
CA ILE A 564 11.66 24.07 2.97
C ILE A 564 12.27 25.05 1.96
N TYR A 565 11.44 25.98 1.47
CA TYR A 565 11.91 27.18 0.79
C TYR A 565 12.33 28.21 1.84
N GLY A 566 13.64 28.30 2.06
CA GLY A 566 14.23 29.13 3.10
C GLY A 566 14.06 30.62 2.86
N ALA A 567 14.05 31.41 3.93
CA ALA A 567 14.02 32.87 3.87
C ALA A 567 15.26 33.45 3.14
N ASP A 568 16.36 32.70 3.08
CA ASP A 568 17.56 33.02 2.29
C ASP A 568 17.44 32.64 0.80
N SER A 569 16.22 32.32 0.34
CA SER A 569 15.89 31.91 -1.03
C SER A 569 16.57 30.63 -1.50
N LYS A 570 17.01 29.76 -0.57
CA LYS A 570 17.52 28.41 -0.89
C LYS A 570 16.48 27.34 -0.57
N LEU A 571 16.60 26.22 -1.27
CA LEU A 571 15.80 25.03 -1.03
C LEU A 571 16.57 24.08 -0.10
N TYR A 572 15.94 23.67 1.00
CA TYR A 572 16.50 22.76 1.99
C TYR A 572 15.73 21.45 2.02
N LEU A 573 16.46 20.33 2.12
CA LEU A 573 15.88 19.02 2.46
C LEU A 573 15.98 18.77 3.97
N ILE A 574 14.88 18.38 4.59
CA ILE A 574 14.76 18.34 6.06
C ILE A 574 14.48 16.96 6.65
N ASP A 575 14.17 15.94 5.84
CA ASP A 575 13.89 14.59 6.32
C ASP A 575 14.61 13.52 5.50
N PHE A 576 15.62 12.86 6.08
CA PHE A 576 16.34 11.75 5.44
C PHE A 576 16.09 10.41 6.13
N GLY A 577 14.98 10.26 6.86
CA GLY A 577 14.68 9.07 7.66
C GLY A 577 14.63 7.75 6.87
N LEU A 578 14.27 7.82 5.59
CA LEU A 578 14.19 6.67 4.68
C LEU A 578 15.30 6.62 3.63
N SER A 579 16.30 7.50 3.73
CA SER A 579 17.31 7.64 2.70
C SER A 579 18.36 6.54 2.75
N PHE A 580 18.92 6.18 1.61
CA PHE A 580 19.96 5.17 1.52
C PHE A 580 20.89 5.46 0.34
N SER A 581 22.05 4.81 0.33
CA SER A 581 23.00 4.98 -0.78
C SER A 581 22.89 3.81 -1.76
N GLU A 582 22.56 4.11 -3.00
CA GLU A 582 22.44 3.13 -4.08
C GLU A 582 22.68 3.80 -5.44
N ASN A 583 23.33 3.08 -6.36
CA ASN A 583 23.60 3.56 -7.72
C ASN A 583 22.71 2.89 -8.79
N SER A 584 21.61 2.24 -8.39
CA SER A 584 20.73 1.59 -9.36
C SER A 584 19.82 2.61 -10.05
N THR A 585 19.59 2.39 -11.35
CA THR A 585 18.57 3.13 -12.11
C THR A 585 17.17 2.92 -11.53
N GLU A 586 16.92 1.74 -10.96
CA GLU A 586 15.65 1.41 -10.30
C GLU A 586 15.40 2.33 -9.09
N ALA A 587 16.34 2.44 -8.16
CA ALA A 587 16.14 3.21 -6.95
C ALA A 587 15.95 4.71 -7.24
N LYS A 588 16.74 5.25 -8.18
CA LYS A 588 16.62 6.64 -8.65
C LYS A 588 15.28 6.88 -9.36
N GLY A 589 14.82 5.92 -10.15
CA GLY A 589 13.53 5.98 -10.84
C GLY A 589 12.35 5.97 -9.86
N VAL A 590 12.41 5.14 -8.82
CA VAL A 590 11.42 5.11 -7.73
C VAL A 590 11.40 6.45 -6.99
N ASP A 591 12.56 7.04 -6.69
CA ASP A 591 12.62 8.33 -5.98
C ASP A 591 11.92 9.46 -6.75
N ILE A 592 12.15 9.55 -8.08
CA ILE A 592 11.44 10.51 -8.94
C ILE A 592 9.94 10.20 -9.02
N HIS A 593 9.58 8.92 -9.12
CA HIS A 593 8.19 8.50 -9.15
C HIS A 593 7.41 8.96 -7.91
N VAL A 594 7.99 8.80 -6.71
CA VAL A 594 7.39 9.23 -5.43
C VAL A 594 7.16 10.76 -5.42
N LEU A 595 8.11 11.54 -5.95
CA LEU A 595 7.93 12.99 -6.08
C LEU A 595 6.80 13.34 -7.06
N PHE A 596 6.73 12.66 -8.19
CA PHE A 596 5.69 12.90 -9.21
C PHE A 596 4.30 12.52 -8.71
N GLN A 597 4.16 11.44 -7.95
CA GLN A 597 2.92 11.12 -7.25
C GLN A 597 2.54 12.19 -6.23
N THR A 598 3.52 12.80 -5.54
CA THR A 598 3.25 13.93 -4.64
C THR A 598 2.73 15.13 -5.43
N TYR A 599 3.28 15.42 -6.62
CA TYR A 599 2.73 16.44 -7.51
C TYR A 599 1.28 16.11 -7.92
N ASP A 600 1.02 14.88 -8.37
CA ASP A 600 -0.30 14.45 -8.82
C ASP A 600 -1.37 14.46 -7.72
N SER A 601 -0.99 14.18 -6.48
CA SER A 601 -1.92 14.10 -5.35
C SER A 601 -2.13 15.42 -4.62
N SER A 602 -1.15 16.33 -4.63
CA SER A 602 -1.12 17.47 -3.71
C SER A 602 -1.03 18.85 -4.38
N HIS A 603 -0.88 18.92 -5.70
CA HIS A 603 -0.65 20.19 -6.41
C HIS A 603 -1.60 20.40 -7.59
N LYS A 604 -1.90 21.66 -7.89
CA LYS A 604 -2.93 22.02 -8.90
C LYS A 604 -2.47 21.84 -10.34
N ASN A 605 -1.17 22.04 -10.62
CA ASN A 605 -0.62 21.95 -11.96
C ASN A 605 0.57 20.95 -12.01
N PRO A 606 0.31 19.65 -11.78
CA PRO A 606 1.36 18.65 -11.63
C PRO A 606 2.19 18.47 -12.90
N GLU A 607 1.56 18.53 -14.08
CA GLU A 607 2.27 18.36 -15.35
C GLU A 607 3.32 19.45 -15.57
N ARG A 608 2.97 20.71 -15.28
CA ARG A 608 3.93 21.81 -15.37
C ARG A 608 5.08 21.68 -14.37
N LEU A 609 4.78 21.23 -13.14
CA LEU A 609 5.80 20.96 -12.12
C LEU A 609 6.78 19.87 -12.57
N LYS A 610 6.27 18.79 -13.16
CA LYS A 610 7.10 17.71 -13.72
C LYS A 610 8.01 18.23 -14.82
N GLU A 611 7.49 18.97 -15.81
CA GLU A 611 8.30 19.54 -16.89
C GLU A 611 9.48 20.38 -16.37
N LEU A 612 9.20 21.29 -15.42
CA LEU A 612 10.20 22.18 -14.83
C LEU A 612 11.21 21.40 -13.96
N PHE A 613 10.73 20.41 -13.20
CA PHE A 613 11.60 19.50 -12.47
C PHE A 613 12.55 18.78 -13.42
N GLU A 614 12.06 18.23 -14.52
CA GLU A 614 12.90 17.50 -15.47
C GLU A 614 13.96 18.40 -16.11
N GLU A 615 13.62 19.67 -16.39
CA GLU A 615 14.58 20.67 -16.87
C GLU A 615 15.73 20.85 -15.88
N GLY A 616 15.42 21.02 -14.59
CA GLY A 616 16.41 21.13 -13.52
C GLY A 616 17.22 19.85 -13.32
N TYR A 617 16.57 18.70 -13.35
CA TYR A 617 17.18 17.39 -13.13
C TYR A 617 18.23 17.07 -14.21
N ARG A 618 17.93 17.39 -15.48
CA ARG A 618 18.88 17.25 -16.59
C ARG A 618 20.11 18.15 -16.47
N LYS A 619 20.03 19.29 -15.76
CA LYS A 619 21.17 20.19 -15.57
C LYS A 619 22.23 19.62 -14.62
N THR A 620 21.83 18.78 -13.66
CA THR A 620 22.74 18.32 -12.58
C THR A 620 23.00 16.82 -12.57
N TYR A 621 22.29 16.02 -13.36
CA TYR A 621 22.52 14.58 -13.47
C TYR A 621 22.72 14.12 -14.92
N LYS A 622 23.88 13.53 -15.22
CA LYS A 622 24.31 13.20 -16.59
C LYS A 622 23.40 12.16 -17.27
N ASP A 623 22.92 11.17 -16.53
CA ASP A 623 22.10 10.07 -17.07
C ASP A 623 20.59 10.31 -16.83
N ALA A 624 20.17 11.58 -16.76
CA ALA A 624 18.82 11.97 -16.38
C ALA A 624 17.73 11.30 -17.20
N ASP A 625 17.86 11.26 -18.53
CA ASP A 625 16.83 10.71 -19.41
C ASP A 625 16.57 9.22 -19.17
N ALA A 626 17.61 8.45 -18.80
CA ALA A 626 17.45 7.05 -18.45
C ALA A 626 16.66 6.86 -17.15
N ILE A 627 16.86 7.74 -16.17
CA ILE A 627 16.13 7.70 -14.89
C ILE A 627 14.69 8.17 -15.08
N LEU A 628 14.46 9.26 -15.83
CA LEU A 628 13.12 9.78 -16.13
C LEU A 628 12.29 8.75 -16.89
N LYS A 629 12.89 8.10 -17.91
CA LYS A 629 12.25 6.97 -18.59
C LYS A 629 11.92 5.84 -17.61
N ARG A 630 12.82 5.54 -16.67
CA ARG A 630 12.58 4.50 -15.67
C ARG A 630 11.44 4.86 -14.72
N ALA A 631 11.31 6.11 -14.30
CA ALA A 631 10.20 6.59 -13.48
C ALA A 631 8.84 6.40 -14.20
N GLU A 632 8.79 6.67 -15.51
CA GLU A 632 7.60 6.39 -16.33
C GLU A 632 7.31 4.89 -16.44
N GLU A 633 8.33 4.05 -16.65
CA GLU A 633 8.16 2.59 -16.64
C GLU A 633 7.63 2.07 -15.31
N ILE A 634 8.08 2.64 -14.18
CA ILE A 634 7.59 2.29 -12.82
C ILE A 634 6.13 2.69 -12.67
N LYS A 635 5.74 3.90 -13.08
CA LYS A 635 4.34 4.36 -13.10
C LYS A 635 3.44 3.40 -13.89
N MET A 636 3.95 2.85 -15.00
CA MET A 636 3.21 1.89 -15.81
C MET A 636 3.06 0.51 -15.15
N ARG A 637 3.90 0.11 -14.19
CA ARG A 637 3.73 -1.16 -13.45
C ARG A 637 2.55 -1.13 -12.48
N GLY A 638 2.23 0.04 -11.93
CA GLY A 638 1.02 0.24 -11.13
C GLY A 638 -0.28 0.21 -11.96
N ARG A 639 -0.18 0.26 -13.30
CA ARG A 639 -1.31 0.04 -14.22
C ARG A 639 -1.30 -1.44 -14.60
N TYR A 640 -2.38 -2.17 -14.37
CA TYR A 640 -2.57 -3.59 -14.72
C TYR A 640 -2.60 -3.83 -16.24
N ILE A 641 -1.53 -3.42 -16.93
CA ILE A 641 -1.38 -3.61 -18.36
C ILE A 641 -0.50 -4.86 -18.50
N GLU A 642 -1.15 -6.02 -18.61
CA GLU A 642 -0.51 -7.18 -19.23
C GLU A 642 0.10 -6.70 -20.57
N GLY A 643 1.39 -6.99 -20.77
CA GLY A 643 2.22 -6.41 -21.81
C GLY A 643 1.50 -6.21 -23.14
N LYS A 644 1.59 -4.99 -23.68
CA LYS A 644 1.14 -4.65 -25.03
C LYS A 644 1.83 -5.48 -26.09
#